data_AF-A0A7Y3EYQ4-F1
#
_entry.id   AF-A0A7Y3EYQ4-F1
#
_cell.length_a   1.000
_cell.length_b   1.000
_cell.length_c   1.000
_cell.angle_alpha   90.00
_cell.angle_beta   90.00
_cell.angle_gamma   90.00
#
_symmetry.space_group_name_H-M   'P 1'
#
loop_
_entity.id
_entity.type
_entity.pdbx_description
1 polymer ?
#
loop_
_entity_poly.entity_id
_entity_poly.type
_entity_poly.pdbx_seq_one_letter_code
_entity_poly.pdbx_strand_id
1 'polypeptide(L)'
;MNCSFPFIKLLLSASFVVSLSFSLVVGQLQAASGLKEIITQLSSYADRSSGTEGSEQAAAYISDYFEQLGLEPRIYHFPIPVREVVSASLHFDDQTIPLQPLLNNAVTPQAIDGFLEGPLYYVNQGNISDLDRKLIKDAILLMDFNSGRNWLTAASLGARAVIFVDRQATTSHSFFKEKEELSPIQFPCFWMEEDEALALFGPLSQANNGLIRDKVELRSAISWQNKTGKNIYCLIEGIDPELKEDLLIIEAFYDSTRHVYNHSPGADEAVSVANLLKLAEMLSYNPPQRSVVLIATSGHGQSLHGMRDVIWSLQERTKLLRDYRRNLKKTIRQANSTIKLLGELSFPLPEDSERDTQLLAAIDNDLKFQIDQLSRTLISLRLQDDKDLNRERIDQIASERFALRRIGWVTSFHDITADEQKLLVDLLPQVKTTLEETIVDSKAQLQSLESAMEFRTLIRDYDIGAIISLHLSSHGEGIGGFDRGWLYRLRTRINRTGMFNRIGDIFEAAAAEPSGTARYINSLRPNRIRTWDSYFLDKPFLGGEVSSLAGYIGVTLVTLGDSRSLWGTPWDTAEKINWPYLDDQLQLLTNMVMGAAAAPKLHDNRFPRNGYSSITGVSNLLLQGELFADYPSYNTILLSYQGIAKLYATVHSDGKFLYKGIADSKNVLDKLIIEGYRFDRKSGSVIWAIDKKETGKDNYRVKMKRRAMKTRLIMFACRETTIFDLLEPRSLNHMTKLYLLDGRRDATPQRYWYSRIDTRESIISSIYLEPGSWLKLTLSDNVLTRKLILTNASKEMPLGLGFPIDEYPQINNTVFKAAVDAWTLLGPRILNLESHGIFDERINSLKERGLQSLFQGAGFLEELNYTDFRESAAESLALAARVYSQIEKTQKDVLFGVLFYIALFVPFAFCMERFLFSYANIYKRIVAFLAILVGLILII
;
A
#
# COMPACT_ATOMS: atom_id res chain seq x y z
N MET A 1 -81.52 -51.22 31.28
CA MET A 1 -80.73 -50.98 30.04
C MET A 1 -80.47 -49.48 29.98
N ASN A 2 -79.40 -49.01 30.60
CA ASN A 2 -78.04 -48.86 30.08
C ASN A 2 -77.83 -47.55 29.29
N CYS A 3 -76.84 -46.79 29.79
CA CYS A 3 -76.01 -45.77 29.11
C CYS A 3 -76.39 -44.28 29.19
N SER A 4 -75.95 -43.64 30.29
CA SER A 4 -74.86 -42.63 30.40
C SER A 4 -74.80 -41.34 29.54
N PHE A 5 -74.90 -40.20 30.27
CA PHE A 5 -74.03 -38.98 30.30
C PHE A 5 -73.98 -38.00 29.09
N PRO A 6 -73.59 -36.71 29.28
CA PRO A 6 -74.34 -35.54 28.82
C PRO A 6 -73.51 -34.64 27.88
N PHE A 7 -74.17 -33.70 27.19
CA PHE A 7 -73.50 -32.60 26.50
C PHE A 7 -73.92 -31.27 27.14
N ILE A 8 -73.02 -30.29 27.09
CA ILE A 8 -73.16 -28.90 27.59
C ILE A 8 -72.58 -28.66 29.01
N LYS A 9 -71.31 -29.06 29.17
CA LYS A 9 -70.25 -28.24 29.80
C LYS A 9 -69.11 -28.14 28.77
N LEU A 10 -69.25 -27.27 27.77
CA LEU A 10 -68.22 -27.07 26.75
C LEU A 10 -68.16 -25.60 26.29
N LEU A 11 -68.06 -24.67 27.24
CA LEU A 11 -67.85 -23.25 26.94
C LEU A 11 -66.97 -22.52 27.98
N LEU A 12 -66.32 -23.25 28.89
CA LEU A 12 -65.44 -22.70 29.93
C LEU A 12 -64.06 -23.36 30.02
N SER A 13 -63.73 -24.28 29.11
CA SER A 13 -62.43 -24.99 29.07
C SER A 13 -61.58 -24.68 27.82
N ALA A 14 -62.06 -23.86 26.89
CA ALA A 14 -61.29 -23.42 25.72
C ALA A 14 -60.44 -22.16 25.99
N SER A 15 -60.74 -21.40 27.04
CA SER A 15 -59.98 -20.19 27.42
C SER A 15 -58.81 -20.44 28.38
N PHE A 16 -58.57 -21.69 28.79
CA PHE A 16 -57.45 -22.06 29.68
C PHE A 16 -56.36 -22.91 29.00
N VAL A 17 -56.62 -23.41 27.79
CA VAL A 17 -55.61 -24.14 27.00
C VAL A 17 -54.90 -23.22 26.00
N VAL A 18 -55.53 -22.14 25.56
CA VAL A 18 -54.86 -21.12 24.71
C VAL A 18 -53.85 -20.27 25.52
N SER A 19 -54.05 -20.11 26.82
CA SER A 19 -53.12 -19.43 27.73
C SER A 19 -51.96 -20.33 28.21
N LEU A 20 -52.11 -21.66 28.16
CA LEU A 20 -51.00 -22.59 28.42
C LEU A 20 -50.16 -22.88 27.16
N SER A 21 -50.73 -22.82 25.97
CA SER A 21 -49.96 -22.95 24.71
C SER A 21 -49.17 -21.69 24.34
N PHE A 22 -49.57 -20.52 24.84
CA PHE A 22 -48.77 -19.28 24.72
C PHE A 22 -47.62 -19.21 25.73
N SER A 23 -47.69 -19.99 26.82
CA SER A 23 -46.64 -20.04 27.85
C SER A 23 -45.58 -21.12 27.60
N LEU A 24 -45.81 -22.02 26.63
CA LEU A 24 -44.91 -23.14 26.29
C LEU A 24 -44.12 -22.94 24.99
N VAL A 25 -44.43 -21.92 24.19
CA VAL A 25 -43.57 -21.48 23.05
C VAL A 25 -42.48 -20.50 23.51
N VAL A 26 -42.60 -19.95 24.72
CA VAL A 26 -41.56 -19.11 25.38
C VAL A 26 -40.46 -19.98 26.03
N GLY A 27 -40.58 -21.32 25.95
CA GLY A 27 -39.76 -22.29 26.69
C GLY A 27 -38.53 -22.86 25.98
N GLN A 28 -38.07 -22.29 24.86
CA GLN A 28 -36.78 -22.62 24.24
C GLN A 28 -36.12 -21.37 23.60
N LEU A 29 -36.08 -20.25 24.33
CA LEU A 29 -35.04 -19.24 24.09
C LEU A 29 -33.78 -19.76 24.79
N GLN A 30 -32.91 -20.38 23.98
CA GLN A 30 -31.54 -20.71 24.36
C GLN A 30 -30.94 -19.46 25.04
N ALA A 31 -30.41 -19.60 26.26
CA ALA A 31 -29.87 -18.47 27.01
C ALA A 31 -28.96 -17.64 26.09
N ALA A 32 -29.34 -16.38 25.84
CA ALA A 32 -28.63 -15.55 24.87
C ALA A 32 -27.15 -15.47 25.25
N SER A 33 -26.26 -15.66 24.27
CA SER A 33 -24.82 -15.64 24.49
C SER A 33 -24.41 -14.33 25.19
N GLY A 34 -23.62 -14.45 26.26
CA GLY A 34 -22.99 -13.29 26.89
C GLY A 34 -21.84 -12.76 26.05
N LEU A 35 -21.27 -11.62 26.47
CA LEU A 35 -20.09 -11.05 25.81
C LEU A 35 -18.93 -12.04 25.75
N LYS A 36 -18.77 -12.85 26.80
CA LYS A 36 -17.72 -13.86 26.90
C LYS A 36 -17.84 -14.93 25.83
N GLU A 37 -19.02 -15.48 25.64
CA GLU A 37 -19.26 -16.51 24.62
C GLU A 37 -19.05 -15.93 23.21
N ILE A 38 -19.56 -14.73 22.95
CA ILE A 38 -19.42 -14.05 21.64
C ILE A 38 -17.94 -13.80 21.32
N ILE A 39 -17.19 -13.17 22.22
CA ILE A 39 -15.78 -12.83 21.99
C ILE A 39 -14.94 -14.10 21.88
N THR A 40 -15.18 -15.10 22.73
CA THR A 40 -14.46 -16.38 22.65
C THR A 40 -14.73 -17.06 21.30
N GLN A 41 -15.99 -17.09 20.85
CA GLN A 41 -16.34 -17.66 19.55
C GLN A 41 -15.67 -16.94 18.39
N LEU A 42 -15.73 -15.60 18.34
CA LEU A 42 -15.12 -14.81 17.27
C LEU A 42 -13.59 -14.96 17.24
N SER A 43 -12.95 -15.00 18.42
CA SER A 43 -11.50 -15.18 18.53
C SER A 43 -11.01 -16.59 18.19
N SER A 44 -11.91 -17.59 18.19
CA SER A 44 -11.57 -18.99 17.86
C SER A 44 -11.27 -19.24 16.39
N TYR A 45 -11.61 -18.29 15.49
CA TYR A 45 -11.43 -18.43 14.05
C TYR A 45 -9.98 -18.24 13.56
N ALA A 46 -9.01 -18.20 14.48
CA ALA A 46 -7.56 -18.02 14.29
C ALA A 46 -7.12 -16.70 13.64
N ASP A 47 -7.73 -16.31 12.52
CA ASP A 47 -7.46 -15.09 11.77
C ASP A 47 -8.72 -14.60 11.07
N ARG A 48 -9.30 -13.53 11.64
CA ARG A 48 -10.51 -12.86 11.15
C ARG A 48 -10.20 -11.56 10.41
N SER A 49 -8.98 -11.40 9.90
CA SER A 49 -8.63 -10.25 9.07
C SER A 49 -9.34 -10.27 7.72
N SER A 50 -9.49 -9.09 7.10
CA SER A 50 -10.33 -8.96 5.91
C SER A 50 -9.88 -9.91 4.78
N GLY A 51 -10.83 -10.68 4.22
CA GLY A 51 -10.60 -11.61 3.12
C GLY A 51 -10.06 -13.00 3.51
N THR A 52 -10.01 -13.32 4.80
CA THR A 52 -9.75 -14.68 5.30
C THR A 52 -11.05 -15.47 5.49
N GLU A 53 -10.92 -16.79 5.66
CA GLU A 53 -12.04 -17.66 6.02
C GLU A 53 -12.64 -17.28 7.39
N GLY A 54 -11.80 -16.90 8.37
CA GLY A 54 -12.29 -16.46 9.68
C GLY A 54 -13.14 -15.19 9.61
N SER A 55 -12.83 -14.27 8.67
CA SER A 55 -13.70 -13.11 8.42
C SER A 55 -15.03 -13.50 7.78
N GLU A 56 -15.09 -14.57 6.98
CA GLU A 56 -16.34 -15.09 6.41
C GLU A 56 -17.18 -15.80 7.49
N GLN A 57 -16.54 -16.58 8.36
CA GLN A 57 -17.16 -17.22 9.51
C GLN A 57 -17.74 -16.19 10.50
N ALA A 58 -17.01 -15.11 10.78
CA ALA A 58 -17.51 -14.01 11.61
C ALA A 58 -18.72 -13.32 10.97
N ALA A 59 -18.72 -13.10 9.65
CA ALA A 59 -19.86 -12.52 8.94
C ALA A 59 -21.11 -13.42 9.01
N ALA A 60 -20.93 -14.73 8.87
CA ALA A 60 -22.00 -15.72 9.02
C ALA A 60 -22.54 -15.71 10.45
N TYR A 61 -21.66 -15.78 11.46
CA TYR A 61 -22.04 -15.73 12.87
C TYR A 61 -22.87 -14.48 13.23
N ILE A 62 -22.49 -13.30 12.73
CA ILE A 62 -23.23 -12.05 12.95
C ILE A 62 -24.61 -12.09 12.28
N SER A 63 -24.69 -12.64 11.06
CA SER A 63 -25.97 -12.78 10.35
C SER A 63 -26.90 -13.73 11.10
N ASP A 64 -26.40 -14.91 11.47
CA ASP A 64 -27.15 -15.91 12.24
C ASP A 64 -27.62 -15.34 13.59
N TYR A 65 -26.78 -14.56 14.27
CA TYR A 65 -27.15 -13.90 15.51
C TYR A 65 -28.30 -12.90 15.32
N PHE A 66 -28.28 -12.10 14.25
CA PHE A 66 -29.40 -11.21 13.92
C PHE A 66 -30.68 -11.98 13.56
N GLU A 67 -30.58 -13.08 12.81
CA GLU A 67 -31.74 -13.92 12.47
C GLU A 67 -32.37 -14.57 13.71
N GLN A 68 -31.55 -15.03 14.66
CA GLN A 68 -32.02 -15.60 15.93
C GLN A 68 -32.80 -14.59 16.78
N LEU A 69 -32.51 -13.29 16.62
CA LEU A 69 -33.27 -12.21 17.25
C LEU A 69 -34.56 -11.84 16.50
N GLY A 70 -34.88 -12.52 15.39
CA GLY A 70 -36.02 -12.22 14.54
C GLY A 70 -35.82 -10.99 13.63
N LEU A 71 -34.57 -10.55 13.43
CA LEU A 71 -34.24 -9.46 12.51
C LEU A 71 -34.00 -10.01 11.09
N GLU A 72 -34.06 -9.13 10.09
CA GLU A 72 -33.76 -9.47 8.69
C GLU A 72 -32.39 -8.91 8.27
N PRO A 73 -31.27 -9.62 8.53
CA PRO A 73 -29.96 -9.17 8.12
C PRO A 73 -29.80 -9.21 6.60
N ARG A 74 -29.05 -8.23 6.07
CA ARG A 74 -28.71 -8.11 4.66
C ARG A 74 -27.21 -7.91 4.49
N ILE A 75 -26.68 -8.32 3.35
CA ILE A 75 -25.24 -8.30 3.06
C ILE A 75 -24.92 -7.19 2.04
N TYR A 76 -24.09 -6.24 2.45
CA TYR A 76 -23.46 -5.25 1.60
C TYR A 76 -22.10 -5.78 1.12
N HIS A 77 -21.89 -5.91 -0.19
CA HIS A 77 -20.65 -6.43 -0.75
C HIS A 77 -19.75 -5.30 -1.25
N PHE A 78 -18.44 -5.44 -1.09
CA PHE A 78 -17.47 -4.47 -1.63
C PHE A 78 -16.14 -5.15 -2.01
N PRO A 79 -15.40 -4.66 -3.02
CA PRO A 79 -14.10 -5.21 -3.37
C PRO A 79 -13.05 -4.80 -2.35
N ILE A 80 -12.18 -5.74 -1.97
CA ILE A 80 -11.08 -5.50 -1.04
C ILE A 80 -9.80 -6.23 -1.52
N PRO A 81 -8.72 -5.48 -1.83
CA PRO A 81 -7.44 -6.09 -2.15
C PRO A 81 -6.79 -6.69 -0.90
N VAL A 82 -6.37 -7.95 -0.96
CA VAL A 82 -5.74 -8.66 0.16
C VAL A 82 -4.53 -9.45 -0.32
N ARG A 83 -3.57 -9.69 0.57
CA ARG A 83 -2.46 -10.62 0.33
C ARG A 83 -2.89 -12.02 0.76
N GLU A 84 -2.97 -12.91 -0.22
CA GLU A 84 -3.25 -14.32 -0.03
C GLU A 84 -1.93 -15.08 0.06
N VAL A 85 -1.77 -15.84 1.15
CA VAL A 85 -0.63 -16.73 1.38
C VAL A 85 -1.09 -18.14 1.01
N VAL A 86 -0.49 -18.71 -0.03
CA VAL A 86 -0.79 -20.08 -0.47
C VAL A 86 0.09 -21.07 0.29
N SER A 87 1.38 -20.77 0.41
CA SER A 87 2.33 -21.58 1.19
C SER A 87 3.54 -20.76 1.63
N ALA A 88 4.16 -21.18 2.73
CA ALA A 88 5.44 -20.69 3.20
C ALA A 88 6.11 -21.82 3.99
N SER A 89 7.36 -22.15 3.66
CA SER A 89 8.03 -23.29 4.29
C SER A 89 9.55 -23.15 4.28
N LEU A 90 10.18 -23.73 5.30
CA LEU A 90 11.61 -23.96 5.41
C LEU A 90 11.89 -25.46 5.24
N HIS A 91 12.88 -25.80 4.42
CA HIS A 91 13.31 -27.17 4.19
C HIS A 91 14.80 -27.33 4.55
N PHE A 92 15.10 -28.35 5.35
CA PHE A 92 16.45 -28.73 5.77
C PHE A 92 16.44 -30.17 6.31
N ASP A 93 17.57 -30.88 6.25
CA ASP A 93 17.72 -32.25 6.78
C ASP A 93 16.58 -33.22 6.33
N ASP A 94 16.16 -33.15 5.06
CA ASP A 94 15.02 -33.89 4.47
C ASP A 94 13.63 -33.62 5.11
N GLN A 95 13.53 -32.62 5.99
CA GLN A 95 12.29 -32.19 6.64
C GLN A 95 11.78 -30.88 6.06
N THR A 96 10.46 -30.70 5.99
CA THR A 96 9.81 -29.44 5.59
C THR A 96 8.94 -28.92 6.72
N ILE A 97 9.16 -27.68 7.14
CA ILE A 97 8.46 -27.01 8.23
C ILE A 97 7.64 -25.85 7.67
N PRO A 98 6.34 -25.73 8.02
CA PRO A 98 5.57 -24.55 7.66
C PRO A 98 6.11 -23.31 8.38
N LEU A 99 6.18 -22.17 7.70
CA LEU A 99 6.53 -20.89 8.30
C LEU A 99 5.32 -19.96 8.31
N GLN A 100 5.27 -19.04 9.26
CA GLN A 100 4.25 -17.99 9.30
C GLN A 100 4.80 -16.69 8.71
N PRO A 101 4.33 -16.22 7.54
CA PRO A 101 4.76 -14.94 6.99
C PRO A 101 4.39 -13.75 7.89
N LEU A 102 5.37 -12.87 8.10
CA LEU A 102 5.20 -11.56 8.70
C LEU A 102 4.94 -10.55 7.57
N LEU A 103 3.76 -9.94 7.55
CA LEU A 103 3.31 -9.05 6.47
C LEU A 103 3.86 -7.62 6.60
N ASN A 104 5.18 -7.49 6.73
CA ASN A 104 5.87 -6.24 7.07
C ASN A 104 6.05 -5.25 5.90
N ASN A 105 5.98 -5.68 4.63
CA ASN A 105 6.04 -4.73 3.53
C ASN A 105 4.67 -4.10 3.24
N ALA A 106 4.62 -2.81 2.93
CA ALA A 106 3.38 -2.11 2.63
C ALA A 106 2.71 -2.60 1.34
N VAL A 107 3.47 -3.13 0.36
CA VAL A 107 2.89 -3.55 -0.93
C VAL A 107 3.55 -4.78 -1.57
N THR A 108 4.84 -5.04 -1.37
CA THR A 108 5.48 -6.23 -1.94
C THR A 108 4.90 -7.51 -1.31
N PRO A 109 4.48 -8.50 -2.11
CA PRO A 109 3.84 -9.70 -1.58
C PRO A 109 4.82 -10.67 -0.90
N GLN A 110 6.12 -10.63 -1.20
CA GLN A 110 7.16 -11.52 -0.66
C GLN A 110 7.11 -12.98 -1.17
N ALA A 111 6.63 -13.22 -2.40
CA ALA A 111 6.73 -14.54 -3.03
C ALA A 111 8.17 -14.87 -3.48
N ILE A 112 8.50 -16.14 -3.58
CA ILE A 112 9.79 -16.67 -4.00
C ILE A 112 9.54 -17.56 -5.23
N ASP A 113 10.20 -17.25 -6.35
CA ASP A 113 10.20 -18.14 -7.50
C ASP A 113 11.14 -19.33 -7.23
N GLY A 114 10.57 -20.53 -7.11
CA GLY A 114 11.31 -21.72 -6.71
C GLY A 114 11.64 -21.73 -5.22
N PHE A 115 12.89 -21.43 -4.86
CA PHE A 115 13.38 -21.39 -3.48
C PHE A 115 14.57 -20.44 -3.34
N LEU A 116 14.79 -19.94 -2.12
CA LEU A 116 16.03 -19.29 -1.71
C LEU A 116 16.88 -20.30 -0.94
N GLU A 117 18.16 -20.37 -1.25
CA GLU A 117 19.11 -21.29 -0.60
C GLU A 117 20.22 -20.48 0.08
N GLY A 118 20.60 -20.88 1.28
CA GLY A 118 21.73 -20.29 1.99
C GLY A 118 21.95 -20.90 3.38
N PRO A 119 23.02 -20.51 4.09
CA PRO A 119 23.23 -20.89 5.47
C PRO A 119 22.21 -20.23 6.39
N LEU A 120 21.84 -20.92 7.47
CA LEU A 120 20.97 -20.42 8.52
C LEU A 120 21.80 -19.95 9.71
N TYR A 121 21.78 -18.64 9.99
CA TYR A 121 22.49 -18.04 11.12
C TYR A 121 21.52 -17.48 12.17
N TYR A 122 21.75 -17.79 13.43
CA TYR A 122 21.19 -17.04 14.55
C TYR A 122 22.05 -15.80 14.84
N VAL A 123 21.39 -14.64 14.93
CA VAL A 123 22.06 -13.33 15.03
C VAL A 123 21.57 -12.48 16.20
N ASN A 124 21.03 -13.08 17.27
CA ASN A 124 20.42 -12.35 18.39
C ASN A 124 19.44 -11.27 17.87
N GLN A 125 19.52 -10.04 18.36
CA GLN A 125 18.73 -8.89 17.91
C GLN A 125 19.19 -8.31 16.56
N GLY A 126 20.23 -8.86 15.93
CA GLY A 126 20.75 -8.38 14.66
C GLY A 126 21.45 -7.03 14.73
N ASN A 127 21.97 -6.64 15.91
CA ASN A 127 22.82 -5.45 15.98
C ASN A 127 24.03 -5.66 15.07
N ILE A 128 24.66 -4.57 14.59
CA ILE A 128 25.77 -4.72 13.63
C ILE A 128 26.90 -5.63 14.16
N SER A 129 27.19 -5.55 15.46
CA SER A 129 28.17 -6.41 16.13
C SER A 129 27.73 -7.87 16.24
N ASP A 130 26.43 -8.15 16.28
CA ASP A 130 25.91 -9.52 16.24
C ASP A 130 26.11 -10.17 14.87
N LEU A 131 26.34 -9.37 13.83
CA LEU A 131 26.58 -9.86 12.47
C LEU A 131 28.07 -10.14 12.23
N ASP A 132 28.97 -9.56 13.03
CA ASP A 132 30.41 -9.70 12.84
C ASP A 132 30.86 -11.17 12.82
N ARG A 133 31.83 -11.44 11.95
CA ARG A 133 32.44 -12.77 11.71
C ARG A 133 31.47 -13.81 11.17
N LYS A 134 30.29 -13.42 10.69
CA LYS A 134 29.31 -14.29 10.02
C LYS A 134 29.23 -13.94 8.54
N LEU A 135 29.06 -14.93 7.67
CA LEU A 135 28.84 -14.67 6.25
C LEU A 135 27.36 -14.34 6.03
N ILE A 136 27.02 -13.04 6.03
CA ILE A 136 25.62 -12.58 5.94
C ILE A 136 25.12 -12.60 4.49
N LYS A 137 26.01 -12.38 3.53
CA LYS A 137 25.66 -12.42 2.11
C LYS A 137 25.08 -13.79 1.76
N ASP A 138 23.91 -13.77 1.13
CA ASP A 138 23.13 -14.94 0.71
C ASP A 138 22.56 -15.79 1.87
N ALA A 139 22.72 -15.37 3.12
CA ALA A 139 22.22 -16.11 4.29
C ALA A 139 20.72 -15.89 4.58
N ILE A 140 20.14 -16.86 5.27
CA ILE A 140 18.82 -16.76 5.93
C ILE A 140 19.07 -16.61 7.43
N LEU A 141 18.39 -15.69 8.09
CA LEU A 141 18.71 -15.34 9.48
C LEU A 141 17.57 -15.71 10.44
N LEU A 142 17.92 -16.31 11.57
CA LEU A 142 17.10 -16.34 12.78
C LEU A 142 17.45 -15.12 13.63
N MET A 143 16.46 -14.27 13.91
CA MET A 143 16.65 -13.01 14.62
C MET A 143 15.63 -12.90 15.75
N ASP A 144 16.02 -12.41 16.92
CA ASP A 144 15.08 -12.14 18.00
C ASP A 144 14.03 -11.12 17.52
N PHE A 145 12.77 -11.34 17.89
CA PHE A 145 11.68 -10.46 17.47
C PHE A 145 11.86 -9.02 17.98
N ASN A 146 12.48 -8.81 19.14
CA ASN A 146 12.76 -7.48 19.70
C ASN A 146 14.04 -6.85 19.12
N SER A 147 14.11 -6.77 17.80
CA SER A 147 15.26 -6.32 17.00
C SER A 147 15.04 -4.99 16.27
N GLY A 148 13.89 -4.33 16.47
CA GLY A 148 13.59 -3.09 15.76
C GLY A 148 13.58 -3.29 14.24
N ARG A 149 14.38 -2.47 13.55
CA ARG A 149 14.56 -2.49 12.09
C ARG A 149 15.90 -3.07 11.64
N ASN A 150 16.60 -3.80 12.51
CA ASN A 150 17.91 -4.37 12.22
C ASN A 150 17.91 -5.33 11.01
N TRP A 151 16.76 -5.91 10.66
CA TRP A 151 16.60 -6.70 9.44
C TRP A 151 16.93 -5.91 8.15
N LEU A 152 16.74 -4.58 8.12
CA LEU A 152 17.15 -3.74 6.99
C LEU A 152 18.67 -3.68 6.86
N THR A 153 19.38 -3.63 8.00
CA THR A 153 20.84 -3.70 8.04
C THR A 153 21.31 -5.04 7.49
N ALA A 154 20.71 -6.15 7.92
CA ALA A 154 21.01 -7.48 7.38
C ALA A 154 20.72 -7.57 5.87
N ALA A 155 19.58 -7.06 5.40
CA ALA A 155 19.23 -7.01 3.97
C ALA A 155 20.28 -6.22 3.18
N SER A 156 20.71 -5.07 3.70
CA SER A 156 21.72 -4.24 3.04
C SER A 156 23.11 -4.90 2.99
N LEU A 157 23.42 -5.87 3.85
CA LEU A 157 24.63 -6.70 3.79
C LEU A 157 24.51 -7.91 2.83
N GLY A 158 23.30 -8.20 2.34
CA GLY A 158 23.05 -9.27 1.37
C GLY A 158 22.31 -10.49 1.92
N ALA A 159 21.75 -10.42 3.13
CA ALA A 159 20.85 -11.46 3.60
C ALA A 159 19.64 -11.62 2.65
N ARG A 160 19.04 -12.80 2.62
CA ARG A 160 17.93 -13.14 1.70
C ARG A 160 16.57 -13.17 2.37
N ALA A 161 16.51 -13.48 3.66
CA ALA A 161 15.29 -13.52 4.45
C ALA A 161 15.60 -13.50 5.96
N VAL A 162 14.58 -13.20 6.76
CA VAL A 162 14.64 -13.28 8.23
C VAL A 162 13.45 -14.08 8.76
N ILE A 163 13.71 -14.99 9.70
CA ILE A 163 12.73 -15.67 10.53
C ILE A 163 12.88 -15.09 11.94
N PHE A 164 11.88 -14.35 12.39
CA PHE A 164 11.89 -13.78 13.73
C PHE A 164 11.48 -14.83 14.78
N VAL A 165 12.25 -14.91 15.86
CA VAL A 165 11.98 -15.77 17.01
C VAL A 165 11.39 -14.92 18.12
N ASP A 166 10.13 -15.15 18.45
CA ASP A 166 9.40 -14.40 19.48
C ASP A 166 9.45 -15.15 20.81
N ARG A 167 10.09 -14.50 21.79
CA ARG A 167 10.24 -14.99 23.17
C ARG A 167 9.12 -14.52 24.09
N GLN A 168 8.12 -13.85 23.54
CA GLN A 168 7.01 -13.22 24.27
C GLN A 168 7.47 -12.19 25.33
N ALA A 169 8.71 -11.69 25.23
CA ALA A 169 9.25 -10.69 26.14
C ALA A 169 8.44 -9.38 26.10
N THR A 170 7.84 -9.09 24.95
CA THR A 170 6.88 -8.01 24.75
C THR A 170 5.81 -8.45 23.77
N THR A 171 4.54 -8.22 24.10
CA THR A 171 3.40 -8.64 23.28
C THR A 171 2.73 -7.48 22.53
N SER A 172 3.35 -6.29 22.53
CA SER A 172 2.75 -5.10 21.93
C SER A 172 2.90 -5.06 20.41
N HIS A 173 1.82 -4.68 19.72
CA HIS A 173 1.75 -4.46 18.29
C HIS A 173 2.75 -3.40 17.79
N SER A 174 3.27 -2.52 18.67
CA SER A 174 4.32 -1.55 18.32
C SER A 174 5.57 -2.22 17.75
N PHE A 175 5.95 -3.39 18.28
CA PHE A 175 7.08 -4.20 17.81
C PHE A 175 6.83 -4.84 16.44
N PHE A 176 5.57 -5.03 16.05
CA PHE A 176 5.22 -5.44 14.69
C PHE A 176 5.23 -4.24 13.74
N LYS A 177 4.67 -3.10 14.16
CA LYS A 177 4.61 -1.86 13.36
C LYS A 177 5.99 -1.29 13.04
N GLU A 178 6.94 -1.33 13.98
CA GLU A 178 8.30 -0.83 13.73
C GLU A 178 9.02 -1.60 12.61
N LYS A 179 8.67 -2.87 12.37
CA LYS A 179 9.23 -3.70 11.30
C LYS A 179 8.64 -3.39 9.94
N GLU A 180 7.57 -2.58 9.88
CA GLU A 180 6.90 -2.24 8.64
C GLU A 180 7.81 -1.40 7.74
N GLU A 181 7.90 -1.77 6.47
CA GLU A 181 8.61 -1.01 5.44
C GLU A 181 7.64 -0.48 4.38
N LEU A 182 7.68 0.84 4.18
CA LEU A 182 6.81 1.55 3.24
C LEU A 182 7.32 1.46 1.80
N SER A 183 8.64 1.36 1.61
CA SER A 183 9.23 1.15 0.30
C SER A 183 9.09 -0.33 -0.11
N PRO A 184 8.71 -0.62 -1.36
CA PRO A 184 8.77 -1.99 -1.88
C PRO A 184 10.18 -2.58 -1.71
N ILE A 185 10.28 -3.81 -1.20
CA ILE A 185 11.54 -4.57 -1.17
C ILE A 185 11.21 -6.05 -1.16
N GLN A 186 11.88 -6.81 -2.03
CA GLN A 186 11.82 -8.26 -2.05
C GLN A 186 12.76 -8.83 -0.97
N PHE A 187 12.23 -9.00 0.23
CA PHE A 187 12.92 -9.54 1.40
C PHE A 187 11.90 -10.22 2.33
N PRO A 188 11.66 -11.54 2.15
CA PRO A 188 10.67 -12.27 2.93
C PRO A 188 11.00 -12.31 4.42
N CYS A 189 10.00 -12.01 5.26
CA CYS A 189 10.08 -12.08 6.70
C CYS A 189 9.06 -13.07 7.25
N PHE A 190 9.47 -13.87 8.23
CA PHE A 190 8.62 -14.86 8.90
C PHE A 190 8.69 -14.69 10.41
N TRP A 191 7.79 -15.34 11.11
CA TRP A 191 7.68 -15.31 12.57
C TRP A 191 7.46 -16.74 13.08
N MET A 192 8.07 -17.05 14.22
CA MET A 192 7.85 -18.28 14.98
C MET A 192 8.09 -18.03 16.46
N GLU A 193 7.51 -18.88 17.30
CA GLU A 193 7.69 -18.81 18.75
C GLU A 193 9.02 -19.45 19.19
N GLU A 194 9.54 -19.05 20.35
CA GLU A 194 10.78 -19.61 20.89
C GLU A 194 10.69 -21.13 21.10
N ASP A 195 9.57 -21.66 21.59
CA ASP A 195 9.40 -23.09 21.82
C ASP A 195 9.47 -23.89 20.51
N GLU A 196 8.91 -23.34 19.42
CA GLU A 196 9.02 -23.90 18.08
C GLU A 196 10.47 -23.87 17.59
N ALA A 197 11.15 -22.72 17.73
CA ALA A 197 12.55 -22.59 17.34
C ALA A 197 13.46 -23.55 18.14
N LEU A 198 13.22 -23.73 19.44
CA LEU A 198 13.95 -24.64 20.31
C LEU A 198 13.73 -26.10 19.90
N ALA A 199 12.50 -26.48 19.55
CA ALA A 199 12.18 -27.82 19.08
C ALA A 199 12.85 -28.14 17.73
N LEU A 200 12.95 -27.15 16.83
CA LEU A 200 13.52 -27.33 15.49
C LEU A 200 15.05 -27.28 15.47
N PHE A 201 15.64 -26.36 16.21
CA PHE A 201 17.06 -26.02 16.08
C PHE A 201 17.89 -26.32 17.34
N GLY A 202 17.24 -26.68 18.45
CA GLY A 202 17.88 -26.76 19.76
C GLY A 202 18.22 -25.39 20.34
N PRO A 203 18.99 -25.32 21.44
CA PRO A 203 19.34 -24.05 22.07
C PRO A 203 20.17 -23.16 21.13
N LEU A 204 19.55 -22.10 20.60
CA LEU A 204 20.18 -21.20 19.61
C LEU A 204 21.49 -20.56 20.11
N SER A 205 21.60 -20.32 21.42
CA SER A 205 22.80 -19.76 22.06
C SER A 205 24.02 -20.69 22.05
N GLN A 206 23.82 -21.99 21.81
CA GLN A 206 24.90 -22.98 21.74
C GLN A 206 25.46 -23.13 20.32
N ALA A 207 24.88 -22.43 19.33
CA ALA A 207 25.32 -22.48 17.95
C ALA A 207 26.74 -21.92 17.79
N ASN A 208 27.64 -22.69 17.19
CA ASN A 208 29.02 -22.26 16.97
C ASN A 208 29.05 -21.04 16.02
N ASN A 209 29.49 -19.90 16.53
CA ASN A 209 29.46 -18.62 15.82
C ASN A 209 28.06 -18.28 15.24
N GLY A 210 26.98 -18.75 15.89
CA GLY A 210 25.60 -18.55 15.44
C GLY A 210 25.18 -19.41 14.24
N LEU A 211 26.03 -20.26 13.68
CA LEU A 211 25.66 -21.12 12.55
C LEU A 211 24.77 -22.26 13.02
N ILE A 212 23.55 -22.33 12.50
CA ILE A 212 22.54 -23.33 12.86
C ILE A 212 22.54 -24.48 11.87
N ARG A 213 22.57 -24.16 10.57
CA ARG A 213 22.66 -25.13 9.47
C ARG A 213 23.44 -24.51 8.30
N ASP A 214 24.23 -25.33 7.62
CA ASP A 214 25.03 -24.90 6.46
C ASP A 214 24.17 -24.55 5.25
N LYS A 215 23.01 -25.22 5.11
CA LYS A 215 22.13 -25.09 3.96
C LYS A 215 20.67 -25.32 4.36
N VAL A 216 19.82 -24.36 4.02
CA VAL A 216 18.36 -24.47 4.11
C VAL A 216 17.73 -23.93 2.83
N GLU A 217 16.57 -24.46 2.46
CA GLU A 217 15.76 -23.97 1.35
C GLU A 217 14.49 -23.29 1.87
N LEU A 218 14.23 -22.07 1.43
CA LEU A 218 13.08 -21.27 1.82
C LEU A 218 12.15 -21.06 0.64
N ARG A 219 10.86 -21.34 0.82
CA ARG A 219 9.80 -21.18 -0.18
C ARG A 219 8.68 -20.31 0.36
N SER A 220 8.12 -19.46 -0.49
CA SER A 220 6.97 -18.62 -0.15
C SER A 220 6.15 -18.30 -1.39
N ALA A 221 4.85 -18.51 -1.32
CA ALA A 221 3.90 -18.21 -2.39
C ALA A 221 2.83 -17.26 -1.84
N ILE A 222 3.02 -15.97 -2.08
CA ILE A 222 2.12 -14.91 -1.63
C ILE A 222 1.74 -14.04 -2.82
N SER A 223 0.45 -13.76 -3.01
CA SER A 223 0.00 -12.92 -4.12
C SER A 223 -1.11 -11.97 -3.70
N TRP A 224 -1.21 -10.84 -4.39
CA TRP A 224 -2.37 -9.98 -4.22
C TRP A 224 -3.57 -10.55 -4.95
N GLN A 225 -4.70 -10.58 -4.25
CA GLN A 225 -5.99 -11.00 -4.76
C GLN A 225 -7.02 -9.93 -4.43
N ASN A 226 -7.98 -9.71 -5.35
CA ASN A 226 -9.12 -8.87 -5.07
C ASN A 226 -10.27 -9.77 -4.59
N LYS A 227 -10.55 -9.76 -3.30
CA LYS A 227 -11.66 -10.51 -2.70
C LYS A 227 -12.89 -9.63 -2.52
N THR A 228 -14.03 -10.24 -2.22
CA THR A 228 -15.27 -9.53 -1.91
C THR A 228 -15.47 -9.52 -0.41
N GLY A 229 -15.32 -8.36 0.22
CA GLY A 229 -15.68 -8.15 1.63
C GLY A 229 -17.18 -7.99 1.81
N LYS A 230 -17.64 -8.21 3.05
CA LYS A 230 -19.04 -8.14 3.46
C LYS A 230 -19.20 -7.14 4.61
N ASN A 231 -20.22 -6.30 4.56
CA ASN A 231 -20.77 -5.66 5.74
C ASN A 231 -22.18 -6.22 5.95
N ILE A 232 -22.56 -6.46 7.20
CA ILE A 232 -23.85 -7.02 7.57
C ILE A 232 -24.66 -5.89 8.17
N TYR A 233 -25.90 -5.70 7.72
CA TYR A 233 -26.76 -4.66 8.26
C TYR A 233 -28.20 -5.15 8.46
N CYS A 234 -28.87 -4.60 9.46
CA CYS A 234 -30.29 -4.84 9.71
C CYS A 234 -30.95 -3.55 10.21
N LEU A 235 -32.26 -3.45 10.00
CA LEU A 235 -33.10 -2.35 10.46
C LEU A 235 -33.96 -2.84 11.63
N ILE A 236 -34.02 -2.04 12.68
CA ILE A 236 -34.99 -2.14 13.77
C ILE A 236 -35.90 -0.92 13.66
N GLU A 237 -37.18 -1.13 13.40
CA GLU A 237 -38.15 -0.04 13.25
C GLU A 237 -38.44 0.65 14.59
N GLY A 238 -38.54 1.97 14.55
CA GLY A 238 -38.94 2.78 15.70
C GLY A 238 -40.43 2.68 15.99
N ILE A 239 -40.80 2.74 17.27
CA ILE A 239 -42.21 2.67 17.71
C ILE A 239 -42.91 4.03 17.73
N ASP A 240 -42.16 5.14 17.77
CA ASP A 240 -42.72 6.48 17.85
C ASP A 240 -43.13 6.98 16.46
N PRO A 241 -44.38 7.40 16.24
CA PRO A 241 -44.85 7.87 14.93
C PRO A 241 -44.11 9.09 14.38
N GLU A 242 -43.56 9.96 15.23
CA GLU A 242 -42.82 11.16 14.86
C GLU A 242 -41.32 10.87 14.70
N LEU A 243 -40.73 10.01 15.53
CA LEU A 243 -39.29 9.74 15.51
C LEU A 243 -38.88 8.56 14.63
N LYS A 244 -39.80 7.69 14.22
CA LYS A 244 -39.45 6.49 13.41
C LYS A 244 -38.80 6.82 12.06
N GLU A 245 -39.01 8.01 11.51
CA GLU A 245 -38.38 8.46 10.25
C GLU A 245 -37.00 9.12 10.47
N ASP A 246 -36.64 9.45 11.71
CA ASP A 246 -35.32 9.98 12.12
C ASP A 246 -34.37 8.83 12.47
N LEU A 247 -33.46 8.51 11.56
CA LEU A 247 -32.63 7.30 11.64
C LEU A 247 -31.35 7.51 12.46
N LEU A 248 -31.12 6.59 13.39
CA LEU A 248 -29.84 6.39 14.04
C LEU A 248 -29.10 5.20 13.39
N ILE A 249 -27.87 5.41 12.93
CA ILE A 249 -27.02 4.31 12.44
C ILE A 249 -25.99 3.98 13.51
N ILE A 250 -25.88 2.70 13.88
CA ILE A 250 -24.85 2.20 14.79
C ILE A 250 -23.95 1.24 14.03
N GLU A 251 -22.66 1.53 14.03
CA GLU A 251 -21.65 0.81 13.25
C GLU A 251 -20.57 0.23 14.18
N ALA A 252 -20.13 -1.00 13.93
CA ALA A 252 -18.95 -1.57 14.57
C ALA A 252 -18.22 -2.46 13.58
N PHE A 253 -16.88 -2.46 13.63
CA PHE A 253 -16.10 -3.37 12.81
C PHE A 253 -16.02 -4.77 13.45
N TYR A 254 -15.95 -5.81 12.61
CA TYR A 254 -15.90 -7.20 13.06
C TYR A 254 -14.69 -7.98 12.53
N ASP A 255 -13.90 -7.41 11.61
CA ASP A 255 -12.63 -8.00 11.16
C ASP A 255 -11.48 -7.62 12.09
N SER A 256 -10.36 -8.35 12.01
CA SER A 256 -9.17 -8.04 12.80
C SER A 256 -8.03 -7.42 11.97
N THR A 257 -7.15 -6.69 12.65
CA THR A 257 -5.85 -6.31 12.09
C THR A 257 -4.94 -7.55 12.04
N ARG A 258 -4.03 -7.65 11.08
CA ARG A 258 -3.12 -8.81 11.00
C ARG A 258 -1.69 -8.41 10.69
N HIS A 259 -0.77 -8.77 11.59
CA HIS A 259 0.66 -8.70 11.36
C HIS A 259 1.26 -10.03 10.89
N VAL A 260 0.89 -11.13 11.56
CA VAL A 260 1.35 -12.50 11.24
C VAL A 260 0.21 -13.25 10.56
N TYR A 261 0.51 -13.90 9.43
CA TYR A 261 -0.48 -14.70 8.71
C TYR A 261 -1.09 -15.79 9.62
N ASN A 262 -2.42 -15.95 9.58
CA ASN A 262 -3.17 -16.97 10.33
C ASN A 262 -3.04 -16.92 11.87
N HIS A 263 -2.46 -15.85 12.41
CA HIS A 263 -2.27 -15.64 13.85
C HIS A 263 -2.78 -14.24 14.24
N SER A 264 -4.08 -14.02 14.07
CA SER A 264 -4.78 -12.81 14.52
C SER A 264 -6.13 -13.18 15.15
N PRO A 265 -6.13 -13.69 16.39
CA PRO A 265 -7.37 -14.09 17.07
C PRO A 265 -8.27 -12.86 17.30
N GLY A 266 -7.68 -11.74 17.71
CA GLY A 266 -8.38 -10.46 17.80
C GLY A 266 -9.48 -10.44 18.87
N ALA A 267 -9.25 -11.00 20.06
CA ALA A 267 -10.27 -11.05 21.11
C ALA A 267 -10.71 -9.66 21.58
N ASP A 268 -9.76 -8.76 21.88
CA ASP A 268 -10.05 -7.41 22.34
C ASP A 268 -10.56 -6.55 21.18
N GLU A 269 -10.05 -6.76 19.97
CA GLU A 269 -10.60 -6.14 18.76
C GLU A 269 -12.07 -6.54 18.48
N ALA A 270 -12.53 -7.71 18.96
CA ALA A 270 -13.91 -8.17 18.77
C ALA A 270 -14.91 -7.50 19.73
N VAL A 271 -14.43 -6.75 20.74
CA VAL A 271 -15.28 -6.08 21.73
C VAL A 271 -16.30 -5.15 21.06
N SER A 272 -15.89 -4.44 20.00
CA SER A 272 -16.78 -3.50 19.30
C SER A 272 -17.99 -4.20 18.68
N VAL A 273 -17.77 -5.28 17.92
CA VAL A 273 -18.87 -6.05 17.32
C VAL A 273 -19.67 -6.82 18.37
N ALA A 274 -19.03 -7.36 19.41
CA ALA A 274 -19.74 -8.05 20.48
C ALA A 274 -20.73 -7.11 21.19
N ASN A 275 -20.31 -5.86 21.44
CA ASN A 275 -21.20 -4.82 21.96
C ASN A 275 -22.33 -4.48 20.98
N LEU A 276 -22.05 -4.40 19.66
CA LEU A 276 -23.09 -4.19 18.65
C LEU A 276 -24.15 -5.30 18.68
N LEU A 277 -23.74 -6.56 18.80
CA LEU A 277 -24.65 -7.71 18.89
C LEU A 277 -25.51 -7.64 20.16
N LYS A 278 -24.92 -7.31 21.31
CA LYS A 278 -25.69 -7.13 22.57
C LYS A 278 -26.64 -5.92 22.51
N LEU A 279 -26.25 -4.84 21.85
CA LEU A 279 -27.16 -3.73 21.58
C LEU A 279 -28.32 -4.16 20.68
N ALA A 280 -28.06 -4.97 19.66
CA ALA A 280 -29.09 -5.52 18.79
C ALA A 280 -30.11 -6.35 19.57
N GLU A 281 -29.63 -7.27 20.42
CA GLU A 281 -30.48 -8.09 21.28
C GLU A 281 -31.37 -7.23 22.17
N MET A 282 -30.79 -6.24 22.84
CA MET A 282 -31.50 -5.36 23.75
C MET A 282 -32.54 -4.47 23.03
N LEU A 283 -32.21 -3.95 21.85
CA LEU A 283 -33.10 -3.15 21.01
C LEU A 283 -34.21 -4.00 20.36
N SER A 284 -33.96 -5.27 20.03
CA SER A 284 -34.99 -6.18 19.53
C SER A 284 -36.03 -6.49 20.61
N TYR A 285 -35.59 -6.71 21.86
CA TYR A 285 -36.51 -6.94 22.98
C TYR A 285 -37.21 -5.67 23.46
N ASN A 286 -36.54 -4.51 23.34
CA ASN A 286 -37.09 -3.20 23.71
C ASN A 286 -36.96 -2.24 22.52
N PRO A 287 -37.90 -2.30 21.56
CA PRO A 287 -37.86 -1.48 20.35
C PRO A 287 -37.65 0.02 20.66
N PRO A 288 -36.68 0.69 20.01
CA PRO A 288 -36.37 2.09 20.24
C PRO A 288 -37.49 3.03 19.77
N GLN A 289 -37.51 4.26 20.27
CA GLN A 289 -38.49 5.27 19.81
C GLN A 289 -38.25 5.63 18.34
N ARG A 290 -36.98 5.87 17.96
CA ARG A 290 -36.57 6.12 16.57
C ARG A 290 -36.05 4.85 15.91
N SER A 291 -36.09 4.77 14.57
CA SER A 291 -35.55 3.62 13.85
C SER A 291 -34.02 3.56 13.97
N VAL A 292 -33.49 2.34 14.07
CA VAL A 292 -32.04 2.09 14.20
C VAL A 292 -31.59 1.13 13.11
N VAL A 293 -30.53 1.51 12.38
CA VAL A 293 -29.82 0.58 11.50
C VAL A 293 -28.51 0.18 12.16
N LEU A 294 -28.33 -1.13 12.34
CA LEU A 294 -27.11 -1.72 12.85
C LEU A 294 -26.25 -2.15 11.66
N ILE A 295 -24.94 -1.87 11.70
CA ILE A 295 -24.01 -2.22 10.63
C ILE A 295 -22.74 -2.83 11.25
N ALA A 296 -22.47 -4.10 10.96
CA ALA A 296 -21.19 -4.73 11.21
C ALA A 296 -20.30 -4.58 9.96
N THR A 297 -19.19 -3.86 10.05
CA THR A 297 -18.30 -3.59 8.91
C THR A 297 -17.02 -4.43 8.91
N SER A 298 -16.50 -4.69 7.71
CA SER A 298 -15.18 -5.27 7.48
C SER A 298 -14.21 -4.25 6.87
N GLY A 299 -12.92 -4.56 6.83
CA GLY A 299 -11.88 -3.69 6.29
C GLY A 299 -11.33 -2.69 7.31
N HIS A 300 -11.48 -2.94 8.61
CA HIS A 300 -10.92 -2.10 9.68
C HIS A 300 -9.42 -1.91 9.52
N GLY A 301 -8.67 -3.01 9.39
CA GLY A 301 -7.22 -3.02 9.19
C GLY A 301 -6.75 -2.38 7.87
N GLN A 302 -7.67 -2.04 6.97
CA GLN A 302 -7.41 -1.37 5.68
C GLN A 302 -7.94 0.08 5.64
N SER A 303 -7.72 0.79 6.74
CA SER A 303 -8.14 2.19 6.92
C SER A 303 -9.66 2.36 6.83
N LEU A 304 -10.42 1.45 7.45
CA LEU A 304 -11.88 1.45 7.49
C LEU A 304 -12.53 1.29 6.09
N HIS A 305 -12.06 0.33 5.29
CA HIS A 305 -12.49 0.16 3.90
C HIS A 305 -14.03 0.00 3.79
N GLY A 306 -14.63 -0.91 4.55
CA GLY A 306 -16.08 -1.16 4.52
C GLY A 306 -16.89 0.06 4.95
N MET A 307 -16.51 0.73 6.03
CA MET A 307 -17.17 1.98 6.48
C MET A 307 -17.08 3.09 5.43
N ARG A 308 -15.91 3.26 4.78
CA ARG A 308 -15.80 4.19 3.64
C ARG A 308 -16.73 3.78 2.50
N ASP A 309 -16.84 2.50 2.17
CA ASP A 309 -17.71 2.02 1.09
C ASP A 309 -19.19 2.30 1.38
N VAL A 310 -19.65 2.00 2.60
CA VAL A 310 -21.01 2.30 3.08
C VAL A 310 -21.33 3.78 2.92
N ILE A 311 -20.46 4.67 3.42
CA ILE A 311 -20.66 6.12 3.29
C ILE A 311 -20.59 6.58 1.83
N TRP A 312 -19.76 5.97 0.99
CA TRP A 312 -19.74 6.25 -0.46
C TRP A 312 -21.10 5.95 -1.09
N SER A 313 -21.73 4.83 -0.75
CA SER A 313 -23.04 4.45 -1.31
C SER A 313 -24.12 5.50 -1.03
N LEU A 314 -24.05 6.20 0.11
CA LEU A 314 -24.96 7.27 0.52
C LEU A 314 -24.63 8.61 -0.16
N GLN A 315 -23.35 8.87 -0.41
CA GLN A 315 -22.87 10.15 -0.97
C GLN A 315 -22.87 10.20 -2.51
N GLU A 316 -22.73 9.06 -3.19
CA GLU A 316 -22.57 9.02 -4.64
C GLU A 316 -23.86 9.37 -5.39
N ARG A 317 -23.72 9.93 -6.60
CA ARG A 317 -24.88 10.34 -7.40
C ARG A 317 -25.61 9.13 -7.97
N THR A 318 -26.93 9.05 -7.76
CA THR A 318 -27.79 7.95 -8.28
C THR A 318 -27.64 7.72 -9.79
N LYS A 319 -27.49 8.77 -10.58
CA LYS A 319 -27.26 8.66 -12.03
C LYS A 319 -25.98 7.88 -12.34
N LEU A 320 -24.88 8.16 -11.63
CA LEU A 320 -23.59 7.52 -11.85
C LEU A 320 -23.65 6.03 -11.48
N LEU A 321 -24.31 5.67 -10.39
CA LEU A 321 -24.52 4.26 -10.01
C LEU A 321 -25.32 3.50 -11.08
N ARG A 322 -26.40 4.09 -11.60
CA ARG A 322 -27.21 3.49 -12.67
C ARG A 322 -26.44 3.32 -13.98
N ASP A 323 -25.68 4.33 -14.37
CA ASP A 323 -24.85 4.30 -15.58
C ASP A 323 -23.76 3.23 -15.45
N TYR A 324 -23.12 3.11 -14.28
CA TYR A 324 -22.12 2.08 -14.00
C TYR A 324 -22.72 0.68 -14.07
N ARG A 325 -23.89 0.45 -13.45
CA ARG A 325 -24.61 -0.82 -13.50
C ARG A 325 -24.96 -1.23 -14.92
N ARG A 326 -25.44 -0.28 -15.74
CA ARG A 326 -25.74 -0.53 -17.16
C ARG A 326 -24.49 -0.93 -17.93
N ASN A 327 -23.37 -0.25 -17.70
CA ASN A 327 -22.11 -0.53 -18.38
C ASN A 327 -21.58 -1.93 -18.01
N LEU A 328 -21.58 -2.30 -16.74
CA LEU A 328 -21.16 -3.65 -16.29
C LEU A 328 -22.02 -4.75 -16.95
N LYS A 329 -23.35 -4.60 -16.94
CA LYS A 329 -24.26 -5.55 -17.62
C LYS A 329 -24.00 -5.64 -19.13
N LYS A 330 -23.66 -4.52 -19.77
CA LYS A 330 -23.28 -4.50 -21.19
C LYS A 330 -21.98 -5.26 -21.43
N THR A 331 -20.93 -4.99 -20.65
CA THR A 331 -19.63 -5.66 -20.75
C THR A 331 -19.77 -7.18 -20.60
N ILE A 332 -20.50 -7.64 -19.58
CA ILE A 332 -20.72 -9.08 -19.35
C ILE A 332 -21.43 -9.73 -20.55
N ARG A 333 -22.47 -9.09 -21.10
CA ARG A 333 -23.19 -9.64 -22.27
C ARG A 333 -22.30 -9.69 -23.51
N GLN A 334 -21.52 -8.65 -23.76
CA GLN A 334 -20.60 -8.58 -24.89
C GLN A 334 -19.52 -9.66 -24.79
N ALA A 335 -18.85 -9.78 -23.64
CA ALA A 335 -17.82 -10.80 -23.44
C ALA A 335 -18.34 -12.24 -23.60
N ASN A 336 -19.54 -12.56 -23.06
CA ASN A 336 -20.15 -13.88 -23.28
C ASN A 336 -20.48 -14.14 -24.76
N SER A 337 -20.99 -13.13 -25.47
CA SER A 337 -21.28 -13.23 -26.90
C SER A 337 -20.01 -13.50 -27.70
N THR A 338 -18.90 -12.82 -27.36
CA THR A 338 -17.61 -13.01 -28.01
C THR A 338 -17.03 -14.39 -27.70
N ILE A 339 -17.07 -14.88 -26.46
CA ILE A 339 -16.62 -16.25 -26.14
C ILE A 339 -17.39 -17.29 -26.94
N LYS A 340 -18.70 -17.11 -27.10
CA LYS A 340 -19.53 -17.99 -27.94
C LYS A 340 -19.07 -17.95 -29.40
N LEU A 341 -18.86 -16.75 -29.96
CA LEU A 341 -18.32 -16.57 -31.31
C LEU A 341 -16.99 -17.31 -31.48
N LEU A 342 -16.05 -17.16 -30.53
CA LEU A 342 -14.74 -17.83 -30.58
C LEU A 342 -14.86 -19.36 -30.56
N GLY A 343 -15.85 -19.91 -29.86
CA GLY A 343 -16.09 -21.36 -29.81
C GLY A 343 -16.74 -21.94 -31.08
N GLU A 344 -17.37 -21.11 -31.90
CA GLU A 344 -18.02 -21.49 -33.16
C GLU A 344 -17.11 -21.34 -34.39
N LEU A 345 -15.90 -20.80 -34.21
CA LEU A 345 -14.95 -20.63 -35.30
C LEU A 345 -14.44 -21.97 -35.83
N SER A 346 -14.52 -22.14 -37.15
CA SER A 346 -13.86 -23.22 -37.90
C SER A 346 -12.94 -22.62 -38.94
N PHE A 347 -11.69 -23.09 -38.98
CA PHE A 347 -10.67 -22.58 -39.90
C PHE A 347 -10.52 -23.52 -41.11
N PRO A 348 -10.31 -23.00 -42.34
CA PRO A 348 -10.25 -21.57 -42.70
C PRO A 348 -11.61 -20.86 -42.58
N LEU A 349 -11.58 -19.59 -42.22
CA LEU A 349 -12.79 -18.81 -41.95
C LEU A 349 -13.51 -18.40 -43.25
N PRO A 350 -14.85 -18.55 -43.36
CA PRO A 350 -15.61 -18.03 -44.52
C PRO A 350 -15.68 -16.50 -44.52
N GLU A 351 -16.02 -15.88 -45.65
CA GLU A 351 -16.23 -14.43 -45.75
C GLU A 351 -17.38 -13.96 -44.84
N ASP A 352 -17.07 -13.13 -43.84
CA ASP A 352 -18.06 -12.54 -42.92
C ASP A 352 -17.51 -11.25 -42.29
N SER A 353 -17.94 -10.10 -42.81
CA SER A 353 -17.47 -8.79 -42.35
C SER A 353 -17.90 -8.45 -40.91
N GLU A 354 -19.06 -8.94 -40.45
CA GLU A 354 -19.54 -8.66 -39.11
C GLU A 354 -18.75 -9.46 -38.07
N ARG A 355 -18.56 -10.76 -38.32
CA ARG A 355 -17.69 -11.62 -37.51
C ARG A 355 -16.27 -11.07 -37.45
N ASP A 356 -15.71 -10.67 -38.59
CA ASP A 356 -14.33 -10.19 -38.68
C ASP A 356 -14.14 -8.88 -37.90
N THR A 357 -15.13 -7.98 -37.92
CA THR A 357 -15.12 -6.76 -37.10
C THR A 357 -15.17 -7.09 -35.61
N GLN A 358 -16.03 -8.03 -35.20
CA GLN A 358 -16.12 -8.47 -33.80
C GLN A 358 -14.86 -9.18 -33.33
N LEU A 359 -14.24 -10.00 -34.19
CA LEU A 359 -13.02 -10.73 -33.90
C LEU A 359 -11.82 -9.78 -33.77
N LEU A 360 -11.67 -8.81 -34.69
CA LEU A 360 -10.65 -7.76 -34.58
C LEU A 360 -10.74 -7.02 -33.25
N ALA A 361 -11.95 -6.60 -32.87
CA ALA A 361 -12.17 -5.91 -31.59
C ALA A 361 -11.87 -6.79 -30.37
N ALA A 362 -12.09 -8.11 -30.47
CA ALA A 362 -11.82 -9.05 -29.40
C ALA A 362 -10.32 -9.32 -29.20
N ILE A 363 -9.56 -9.44 -30.29
CA ILE A 363 -8.14 -9.79 -30.23
C ILE A 363 -7.20 -8.59 -30.04
N ASP A 364 -7.65 -7.36 -30.33
CA ASP A 364 -6.79 -6.17 -30.42
C ASP A 364 -5.82 -5.98 -29.24
N ASN A 365 -6.32 -6.08 -28.01
CA ASN A 365 -5.50 -5.90 -26.81
C ASN A 365 -4.47 -7.01 -26.63
N ASP A 366 -4.89 -8.28 -26.69
CA ASP A 366 -3.99 -9.43 -26.55
C ASP A 366 -2.97 -9.50 -27.69
N LEU A 367 -3.37 -9.14 -28.92
CA LEU A 367 -2.50 -9.05 -30.08
C LEU A 367 -1.41 -7.98 -29.87
N LYS A 368 -1.80 -6.76 -29.48
CA LYS A 368 -0.85 -5.68 -29.17
C LYS A 368 0.10 -6.07 -28.05
N PHE A 369 -0.40 -6.75 -27.02
CA PHE A 369 0.42 -7.23 -25.90
C PHE A 369 1.41 -8.32 -26.33
N GLN A 370 0.99 -9.27 -27.17
CA GLN A 370 1.90 -10.28 -27.74
C GLN A 370 2.99 -9.64 -28.60
N ILE A 371 2.63 -8.64 -29.42
CA ILE A 371 3.59 -7.85 -30.21
C ILE A 371 4.58 -7.11 -29.29
N ASP A 372 4.12 -6.55 -28.18
CA ASP A 372 4.96 -5.90 -27.17
C ASP A 372 5.95 -6.89 -26.53
N GLN A 373 5.48 -8.07 -26.10
CA GLN A 373 6.33 -9.12 -25.55
C GLN A 373 7.43 -9.54 -26.52
N LEU A 374 7.09 -9.84 -27.78
CA LEU A 374 8.08 -10.17 -28.81
C LEU A 374 9.05 -9.01 -29.08
N SER A 375 8.54 -7.77 -29.07
CA SER A 375 9.38 -6.58 -29.25
C SER A 375 10.40 -6.43 -28.13
N ARG A 376 10.01 -6.67 -26.88
CA ARG A 376 10.90 -6.63 -25.72
C ARG A 376 11.94 -7.74 -25.76
N THR A 377 11.52 -8.97 -26.06
CA THR A 377 12.45 -10.11 -26.24
C THR A 377 13.47 -9.82 -27.32
N LEU A 378 13.05 -9.25 -28.46
CA LEU A 378 13.93 -8.87 -29.56
C LEU A 378 14.87 -7.73 -29.19
N ILE A 379 14.44 -6.74 -28.40
CA ILE A 379 15.33 -5.70 -27.88
C ILE A 379 16.38 -6.33 -26.94
N SER A 380 15.95 -7.18 -26.01
CA SER A 380 16.86 -7.88 -25.08
C SER A 380 17.92 -8.70 -25.81
N LEU A 381 17.52 -9.57 -26.74
CA LEU A 381 18.45 -10.39 -27.54
C LEU A 381 19.43 -9.55 -28.37
N ARG A 382 19.01 -8.37 -28.85
CA ARG A 382 19.87 -7.43 -29.59
C ARG A 382 20.80 -6.61 -28.68
N LEU A 383 20.58 -6.61 -27.38
CA LEU A 383 21.44 -5.90 -26.42
C LEU A 383 22.49 -6.81 -25.78
N GLN A 384 22.31 -8.14 -25.87
CA GLN A 384 23.31 -9.13 -25.46
C GLN A 384 24.51 -9.13 -26.41
N ASP A 385 25.69 -9.50 -25.89
CA ASP A 385 26.95 -9.51 -26.64
C ASP A 385 27.02 -10.65 -27.68
N ASP A 386 26.24 -11.72 -27.51
CA ASP A 386 26.18 -12.92 -28.36
C ASP A 386 25.24 -12.79 -29.57
N LYS A 387 25.32 -11.68 -30.31
CA LYS A 387 24.42 -11.42 -31.45
C LYS A 387 24.51 -12.46 -32.57
N ASP A 388 25.71 -12.95 -32.85
CA ASP A 388 25.95 -13.89 -33.94
C ASP A 388 25.38 -15.29 -33.63
N LEU A 389 25.39 -15.70 -32.35
CA LEU A 389 24.75 -16.93 -31.87
C LEU A 389 23.21 -16.83 -31.89
N ASN A 390 22.67 -15.62 -31.67
CA ASN A 390 21.23 -15.38 -31.59
C ASN A 390 20.58 -14.98 -32.93
N ARG A 391 21.33 -14.94 -34.04
CA ARG A 391 20.85 -14.38 -35.31
C ARG A 391 19.59 -15.07 -35.84
N GLU A 392 19.59 -16.40 -35.92
CA GLU A 392 18.42 -17.17 -36.38
C GLU A 392 17.21 -16.93 -35.49
N ARG A 393 17.41 -16.86 -34.16
CA ARG A 393 16.34 -16.60 -33.20
C ARG A 393 15.78 -15.19 -33.32
N ILE A 394 16.63 -14.19 -33.56
CA ILE A 394 16.22 -12.80 -33.81
C ILE A 394 15.38 -12.72 -35.09
N ASP A 395 15.80 -13.39 -36.17
CA ASP A 395 15.09 -13.38 -37.45
C ASP A 395 13.74 -14.09 -37.35
N GLN A 396 13.67 -15.20 -36.61
CA GLN A 396 12.42 -15.90 -36.30
C GLN A 396 11.44 -15.01 -35.53
N ILE A 397 11.86 -14.42 -34.40
CA ILE A 397 11.01 -13.55 -33.57
C ILE A 397 10.60 -12.29 -34.34
N ALA A 398 11.49 -11.73 -35.15
CA ALA A 398 11.17 -10.56 -35.97
C ALA A 398 10.08 -10.88 -37.02
N SER A 399 10.17 -12.05 -37.65
CA SER A 399 9.19 -12.54 -38.63
C SER A 399 7.84 -12.81 -37.99
N GLU A 400 7.82 -13.49 -36.84
CA GLU A 400 6.61 -13.76 -36.04
C GLU A 400 5.91 -12.45 -35.62
N ARG A 401 6.68 -11.49 -35.07
CA ARG A 401 6.17 -10.16 -34.71
C ARG A 401 5.59 -9.42 -35.90
N PHE A 402 6.21 -9.53 -37.08
CA PHE A 402 5.71 -8.88 -38.29
C PHE A 402 4.42 -9.51 -38.78
N ALA A 403 4.30 -10.85 -38.74
CA ALA A 403 3.07 -11.56 -39.07
C ALA A 403 1.92 -11.15 -38.14
N LEU A 404 2.15 -11.09 -36.82
CA LEU A 404 1.14 -10.59 -35.87
C LEU A 404 0.71 -9.14 -36.17
N ARG A 405 1.64 -8.25 -36.57
CA ARG A 405 1.29 -6.89 -36.98
C ARG A 405 0.40 -6.86 -38.22
N ARG A 406 0.63 -7.74 -39.20
CA ARG A 406 -0.23 -7.85 -40.38
C ARG A 406 -1.64 -8.29 -40.01
N ILE A 407 -1.79 -9.23 -39.09
CA ILE A 407 -3.10 -9.63 -38.52
C ILE A 407 -3.83 -8.41 -37.93
N GLY A 408 -3.12 -7.48 -37.30
CA GLY A 408 -3.73 -6.24 -36.77
C GLY A 408 -4.19 -5.24 -37.84
N TRP A 409 -3.81 -5.42 -39.11
CA TRP A 409 -4.14 -4.53 -40.22
C TRP A 409 -5.16 -5.11 -41.20
N VAL A 410 -5.50 -6.40 -41.08
CA VAL A 410 -6.48 -7.00 -41.98
C VAL A 410 -7.88 -6.50 -41.67
N THR A 411 -8.70 -6.35 -42.70
CA THR A 411 -10.14 -6.06 -42.59
C THR A 411 -10.99 -7.32 -42.69
N SER A 412 -10.41 -8.44 -43.14
CA SER A 412 -11.03 -9.76 -43.18
C SER A 412 -10.03 -10.87 -42.89
N PHE A 413 -10.49 -11.94 -42.24
CA PHE A 413 -9.68 -13.10 -41.88
C PHE A 413 -9.80 -14.27 -42.86
N HIS A 414 -10.57 -14.15 -43.95
CA HIS A 414 -10.72 -15.24 -44.93
C HIS A 414 -9.48 -15.49 -45.80
N ASP A 415 -8.63 -14.47 -45.98
CA ASP A 415 -7.53 -14.44 -46.98
C ASP A 415 -6.15 -14.43 -46.32
N ILE A 416 -6.09 -14.68 -45.00
CA ILE A 416 -4.83 -14.69 -44.25
C ILE A 416 -3.98 -15.90 -44.65
N THR A 417 -2.66 -15.76 -44.55
CA THR A 417 -1.76 -16.88 -44.88
C THR A 417 -1.91 -18.01 -43.86
N ALA A 418 -1.48 -19.23 -44.21
CA ALA A 418 -1.50 -20.37 -43.28
C ALA A 418 -0.71 -20.08 -41.98
N ASP A 419 0.39 -19.33 -42.07
CA ASP A 419 1.21 -18.93 -40.92
C ASP A 419 0.47 -17.92 -40.03
N GLU A 420 -0.21 -16.94 -40.62
CA GLU A 420 -1.02 -15.96 -39.89
C GLU A 420 -2.25 -16.61 -39.24
N GLN A 421 -2.88 -17.55 -39.95
CA GLN A 421 -3.97 -18.36 -39.41
C GLN A 421 -3.50 -19.13 -38.17
N LYS A 422 -2.32 -19.75 -38.23
CA LYS A 422 -1.75 -20.46 -37.08
C LYS A 422 -1.53 -19.52 -35.90
N LEU A 423 -0.91 -18.36 -36.12
CA LEU A 423 -0.67 -17.38 -35.05
C LEU A 423 -1.96 -16.83 -34.44
N LEU A 424 -3.00 -16.62 -35.26
CA LEU A 424 -4.32 -16.24 -34.78
C LEU A 424 -4.92 -17.33 -33.91
N VAL A 425 -4.91 -18.59 -34.37
CA VAL A 425 -5.40 -19.75 -33.61
C VAL A 425 -4.65 -19.90 -32.28
N ASP A 426 -3.33 -19.72 -32.28
CA ASP A 426 -2.51 -19.79 -31.07
C ASP A 426 -2.83 -18.65 -30.06
N LEU A 427 -3.32 -17.50 -30.54
CA LEU A 427 -3.72 -16.35 -29.71
C LEU A 427 -5.13 -16.51 -29.09
N LEU A 428 -6.06 -17.20 -29.77
CA LEU A 428 -7.46 -17.30 -29.33
C LEU A 428 -7.67 -17.85 -27.90
N PRO A 429 -6.91 -18.87 -27.42
CA PRO A 429 -7.03 -19.34 -26.04
C PRO A 429 -6.76 -18.23 -25.01
N GLN A 430 -5.73 -17.41 -25.25
CA GLN A 430 -5.39 -16.29 -24.36
C GLN A 430 -6.50 -15.22 -24.36
N VAL A 431 -7.04 -14.88 -25.53
CA VAL A 431 -8.17 -13.94 -25.66
C VAL A 431 -9.39 -14.45 -24.89
N LYS A 432 -9.70 -15.75 -24.99
CA LYS A 432 -10.79 -16.37 -24.25
C LYS A 432 -10.58 -16.23 -22.74
N THR A 433 -9.38 -16.52 -22.22
CA THR A 433 -9.04 -16.34 -20.81
C THR A 433 -9.21 -14.87 -20.37
N THR A 434 -8.74 -13.90 -21.17
CA THR A 434 -8.90 -12.47 -20.88
C THR A 434 -10.38 -12.07 -20.80
N LEU A 435 -11.24 -12.61 -21.67
CA LEU A 435 -12.70 -12.37 -21.63
C LEU A 435 -13.36 -13.04 -20.41
N GLU A 436 -12.93 -14.24 -20.04
CA GLU A 436 -13.41 -14.92 -18.83
C GLU A 436 -13.05 -14.13 -17.56
N GLU A 437 -11.81 -13.64 -17.45
CA GLU A 437 -11.38 -12.76 -16.36
C GLU A 437 -12.20 -11.46 -16.32
N THR A 438 -12.49 -10.87 -17.47
CA THR A 438 -13.34 -9.67 -17.60
C THR A 438 -14.76 -9.92 -17.08
N ILE A 439 -15.33 -11.10 -17.36
CA ILE A 439 -16.66 -11.49 -16.87
C ILE A 439 -16.63 -11.64 -15.35
N VAL A 440 -15.63 -12.31 -14.80
CA VAL A 440 -15.49 -12.52 -13.34
C VAL A 440 -15.38 -11.18 -12.62
N ASP A 441 -14.46 -10.31 -13.05
CA ASP A 441 -14.26 -8.97 -12.49
C ASP A 441 -15.53 -8.10 -12.61
N SER A 442 -16.17 -8.09 -13.77
CA SER A 442 -17.41 -7.32 -13.98
C SER A 442 -18.58 -7.83 -13.14
N LYS A 443 -18.69 -9.15 -12.92
CA LYS A 443 -19.72 -9.74 -12.05
C LYS A 443 -19.50 -9.37 -10.59
N ALA A 444 -18.26 -9.44 -10.10
CA ALA A 444 -17.92 -9.03 -8.74
C ALA A 444 -18.25 -7.54 -8.50
N GLN A 445 -17.85 -6.66 -9.43
CA GLN A 445 -18.21 -5.24 -9.37
C GLN A 445 -19.72 -5.00 -9.40
N LEU A 446 -20.45 -5.78 -10.21
CA LEU A 446 -21.90 -5.66 -10.31
C LEU A 446 -22.59 -6.06 -9.00
N GLN A 447 -22.16 -7.14 -8.36
CA GLN A 447 -22.68 -7.57 -7.06
C GLN A 447 -22.45 -6.51 -5.97
N SER A 448 -21.24 -5.96 -5.89
CA SER A 448 -20.93 -4.86 -4.95
C SER A 448 -21.79 -3.63 -5.22
N LEU A 449 -21.96 -3.26 -6.49
CA LEU A 449 -22.77 -2.10 -6.86
C LEU A 449 -24.27 -2.30 -6.57
N GLU A 450 -24.81 -3.49 -6.84
CA GLU A 450 -26.23 -3.80 -6.62
C GLU A 450 -26.56 -3.82 -5.12
N SER A 451 -25.72 -4.46 -4.29
CA SER A 451 -25.88 -4.42 -2.83
C SER A 451 -25.71 -3.01 -2.24
N ALA A 452 -24.81 -2.19 -2.78
CA ALA A 452 -24.70 -0.78 -2.40
C ALA A 452 -25.94 0.05 -2.75
N MET A 453 -26.55 -0.22 -3.91
CA MET A 453 -27.82 0.41 -4.31
C MET A 453 -28.99 -0.04 -3.44
N GLU A 454 -29.00 -1.30 -3.00
CA GLU A 454 -30.01 -1.84 -2.08
C GLU A 454 -29.94 -1.15 -0.72
N PHE A 455 -28.76 -1.13 -0.10
CA PHE A 455 -28.55 -0.43 1.17
C PHE A 455 -28.96 1.05 1.07
N ARG A 456 -28.55 1.74 0.00
CA ARG A 456 -28.98 3.12 -0.24
C ARG A 456 -30.50 3.24 -0.33
N THR A 457 -31.18 2.28 -0.94
CA THR A 457 -32.65 2.31 -1.09
C THR A 457 -33.33 2.20 0.26
N LEU A 458 -32.84 1.31 1.14
CA LEU A 458 -33.33 1.17 2.51
C LEU A 458 -33.20 2.50 3.28
N ILE A 459 -32.02 3.13 3.22
CA ILE A 459 -31.73 4.34 4.01
C ILE A 459 -32.44 5.59 3.45
N ARG A 460 -32.75 5.63 2.15
CA ARG A 460 -33.30 6.83 1.48
C ARG A 460 -34.65 7.27 2.04
N ASP A 461 -35.41 6.35 2.62
CA ASP A 461 -36.75 6.63 3.14
C ASP A 461 -36.70 7.23 4.57
N TYR A 462 -35.49 7.50 5.10
CA TYR A 462 -35.25 8.09 6.41
C TYR A 462 -34.37 9.35 6.35
N ASP A 463 -34.50 10.21 7.35
CA ASP A 463 -33.58 11.31 7.63
C ASP A 463 -32.51 10.85 8.63
N ILE A 464 -31.23 10.85 8.24
CA ILE A 464 -30.15 10.38 9.12
C ILE A 464 -29.86 11.44 10.19
N GLY A 465 -30.30 11.19 11.42
CA GLY A 465 -30.04 12.06 12.57
C GLY A 465 -28.60 11.96 13.08
N ALA A 466 -28.08 10.74 13.29
CA ALA A 466 -26.68 10.54 13.66
C ALA A 466 -26.13 9.18 13.22
N ILE A 467 -24.80 9.10 13.12
CA ILE A 467 -24.06 7.86 12.87
C ILE A 467 -23.08 7.67 14.03
N ILE A 468 -23.32 6.63 14.83
CA ILE A 468 -22.47 6.25 15.98
C ILE A 468 -21.64 5.04 15.57
N SER A 469 -20.33 5.15 15.64
CA SER A 469 -19.38 4.05 15.39
C SER A 469 -18.79 3.58 16.73
N LEU A 470 -18.51 2.29 16.87
CA LEU A 470 -17.94 1.69 18.08
C LEU A 470 -16.47 1.32 17.82
N HIS A 471 -15.59 1.80 18.69
CA HIS A 471 -14.17 1.45 18.70
C HIS A 471 -13.73 1.18 20.15
N LEU A 472 -14.16 0.02 20.64
CA LEU A 472 -14.14 -0.36 22.04
C LEU A 472 -13.06 -1.41 22.34
N SER A 473 -12.55 -1.38 23.57
CA SER A 473 -11.57 -2.30 24.15
C SER A 473 -11.93 -2.60 25.62
N SER A 474 -11.41 -3.72 26.15
CA SER A 474 -11.53 -4.12 27.54
C SER A 474 -10.52 -3.45 28.50
N HIS A 475 -9.56 -2.65 28.02
CA HIS A 475 -8.42 -2.20 28.85
C HIS A 475 -8.41 -0.71 29.24
N GLY A 476 -9.51 0.01 29.02
CA GLY A 476 -9.55 1.47 29.26
C GLY A 476 -10.11 1.93 30.59
N GLU A 477 -10.30 3.25 30.70
CA GLU A 477 -10.83 3.93 31.89
C GLU A 477 -12.23 4.56 31.69
N GLY A 478 -12.89 4.29 30.56
CA GLY A 478 -14.21 4.83 30.22
C GLY A 478 -14.45 4.95 28.73
N ILE A 479 -15.57 5.57 28.35
CA ILE A 479 -15.96 5.84 26.95
C ILE A 479 -15.92 7.35 26.68
N GLY A 480 -15.37 7.76 25.53
CA GLY A 480 -15.49 9.13 25.02
C GLY A 480 -16.05 9.18 23.60
N GLY A 481 -16.62 10.32 23.22
CA GLY A 481 -17.14 10.58 21.87
C GLY A 481 -16.18 11.41 21.01
N PHE A 482 -15.93 11.01 19.77
CA PHE A 482 -15.00 11.69 18.87
C PHE A 482 -15.54 11.88 17.44
N ASP A 483 -15.40 13.09 16.90
CA ASP A 483 -15.73 13.45 15.49
C ASP A 483 -14.51 13.39 14.54
N ARG A 484 -13.33 13.16 15.12
CA ARG A 484 -12.01 13.27 14.49
C ARG A 484 -11.04 12.28 15.10
N GLY A 485 -10.06 11.85 14.32
CA GLY A 485 -8.98 10.94 14.71
C GLY A 485 -7.76 11.17 13.82
N TRP A 486 -7.11 10.08 13.39
CA TRP A 486 -5.91 10.15 12.55
C TRP A 486 -6.13 9.73 11.09
N LEU A 487 -7.32 9.26 10.71
CA LEU A 487 -7.61 8.89 9.32
C LEU A 487 -7.57 10.12 8.41
N TYR A 488 -8.17 11.23 8.84
CA TYR A 488 -8.11 12.50 8.12
C TYR A 488 -7.49 13.59 8.99
N ARG A 489 -6.24 13.98 8.66
CA ARG A 489 -5.55 15.06 9.36
C ARG A 489 -6.16 16.43 9.03
N LEU A 490 -7.21 16.78 9.77
CA LEU A 490 -7.93 18.04 9.60
C LEU A 490 -7.00 19.25 9.81
N ARG A 491 -7.20 20.29 9.01
CA ARG A 491 -6.54 21.59 9.21
C ARG A 491 -6.92 22.16 10.57
N THR A 492 -5.96 22.79 11.24
CA THR A 492 -6.13 23.41 12.57
C THR A 492 -7.29 24.41 12.66
N ARG A 493 -7.63 25.09 11.55
CA ARG A 493 -8.77 26.03 11.47
C ARG A 493 -10.15 25.37 11.48
N ILE A 494 -10.25 24.05 11.37
CA ILE A 494 -11.52 23.32 11.28
C ILE A 494 -12.00 22.97 12.68
N ASN A 495 -12.94 23.78 13.16
CA ASN A 495 -13.64 23.55 14.40
C ASN A 495 -15.04 22.99 14.11
N ARG A 496 -15.34 21.81 14.66
CA ARG A 496 -16.66 21.16 14.54
C ARG A 496 -17.38 21.07 15.89
N THR A 497 -16.76 21.44 17.01
CA THR A 497 -17.28 21.25 18.38
C THR A 497 -18.74 21.67 18.55
N GLY A 498 -19.11 22.88 18.08
CA GLY A 498 -20.47 23.38 18.22
C GLY A 498 -21.54 22.59 17.44
N MET A 499 -21.16 21.79 16.45
CA MET A 499 -22.08 20.91 15.69
C MET A 499 -22.44 19.65 16.49
N PHE A 500 -21.56 19.22 17.41
CA PHE A 500 -21.70 18.00 18.20
C PHE A 500 -22.21 18.26 19.63
N ASN A 501 -22.56 19.51 19.94
CA ASN A 501 -23.03 19.89 21.28
C ASN A 501 -24.26 19.08 21.72
N ARG A 502 -25.27 18.99 20.84
CA ARG A 502 -26.55 18.33 21.17
C ARG A 502 -26.38 16.86 21.48
N ILE A 503 -25.66 16.11 20.64
CA ILE A 503 -25.40 14.69 20.87
C ILE A 503 -24.50 14.46 22.09
N GLY A 504 -23.54 15.37 22.35
CA GLY A 504 -22.75 15.34 23.57
C GLY A 504 -23.59 15.54 24.84
N ASP A 505 -24.55 16.48 24.84
CA ASP A 505 -25.48 16.68 25.97
C ASP A 505 -26.34 15.44 26.22
N ILE A 506 -26.79 14.77 25.15
CA ILE A 506 -27.59 13.54 25.26
C ILE A 506 -26.76 12.43 25.91
N PHE A 507 -25.51 12.26 25.50
CA PHE A 507 -24.62 11.28 26.11
C PHE A 507 -24.31 11.61 27.57
N GLU A 508 -24.03 12.87 27.92
CA GLU A 508 -23.84 13.28 29.31
C GLU A 508 -25.08 13.03 30.18
N ALA A 509 -26.27 13.33 29.67
CA ALA A 509 -27.51 13.10 30.41
C ALA A 509 -27.81 11.59 30.57
N ALA A 510 -27.55 10.79 29.54
CA ALA A 510 -27.77 9.36 29.55
C ALA A 510 -26.73 8.59 30.40
N ALA A 511 -25.54 9.15 30.58
CA ALA A 511 -24.42 8.55 31.30
C ALA A 511 -23.90 9.47 32.43
N ALA A 512 -24.82 10.12 33.15
CA ALA A 512 -24.49 11.05 34.22
C ALA A 512 -23.75 10.38 35.38
N GLU A 513 -24.15 9.13 35.70
CA GLU A 513 -23.50 8.28 36.69
C GLU A 513 -22.67 7.19 36.01
N PRO A 514 -21.51 6.82 36.57
CA PRO A 514 -20.71 5.71 36.05
C PRO A 514 -21.47 4.38 36.19
N SER A 515 -21.24 3.47 35.25
CA SER A 515 -21.67 2.07 35.35
C SER A 515 -20.49 1.25 35.86
N GLY A 516 -20.50 0.93 37.16
CA GLY A 516 -19.37 0.30 37.84
C GLY A 516 -18.08 1.13 37.70
N THR A 517 -17.09 0.56 37.03
CA THR A 517 -15.78 1.19 36.76
C THR A 517 -15.75 2.02 35.46
N ALA A 518 -16.75 1.86 34.58
CA ALA A 518 -16.82 2.58 33.32
C ALA A 518 -17.56 3.92 33.48
N ARG A 519 -16.92 5.00 33.04
CA ARG A 519 -17.51 6.36 33.01
C ARG A 519 -17.52 6.95 31.61
N TYR A 520 -18.49 7.82 31.33
CA TYR A 520 -18.47 8.63 30.11
C TYR A 520 -17.66 9.92 30.33
N ILE A 521 -16.85 10.28 29.34
CA ILE A 521 -16.18 11.58 29.27
C ILE A 521 -16.60 12.27 27.97
N ASN A 522 -17.17 13.46 28.07
CA ASN A 522 -17.58 14.23 26.90
C ASN A 522 -16.38 14.88 26.18
N SER A 523 -15.66 14.08 25.41
CA SER A 523 -14.56 14.52 24.55
C SER A 523 -14.99 15.27 23.29
N LEU A 524 -16.31 15.35 23.00
CA LEU A 524 -16.84 16.18 21.91
C LEU A 524 -16.72 17.69 22.23
N ARG A 525 -16.53 18.03 23.51
CA ARG A 525 -16.33 19.40 24.02
C ARG A 525 -14.94 19.55 24.66
N PRO A 526 -13.85 19.50 23.88
CA PRO A 526 -12.50 19.67 24.42
C PRO A 526 -12.36 21.07 25.04
N ASN A 527 -11.69 21.16 26.18
CA ASN A 527 -11.43 22.41 26.86
C ASN A 527 -9.98 22.90 26.58
N ARG A 528 -9.63 24.10 27.04
CA ARG A 528 -8.29 24.69 26.79
C ARG A 528 -7.15 23.94 27.48
N ILE A 529 -7.46 23.16 28.51
CA ILE A 529 -6.47 22.46 29.34
C ILE A 529 -6.18 21.07 28.76
N ARG A 530 -7.19 20.41 28.19
CA ARG A 530 -7.10 19.05 27.66
C ARG A 530 -7.67 19.00 26.23
N THR A 531 -6.79 18.77 25.26
CA THR A 531 -7.15 18.58 23.85
C THR A 531 -7.69 17.18 23.60
N TRP A 532 -8.49 17.01 22.54
CA TRP A 532 -9.15 15.73 22.22
C TRP A 532 -8.17 14.57 22.01
N ASP A 533 -6.97 14.85 21.49
CA ASP A 533 -5.93 13.86 21.19
C ASP A 533 -5.24 13.33 22.45
N SER A 534 -5.28 14.06 23.57
CA SER A 534 -4.69 13.65 24.86
C SER A 534 -5.43 12.51 25.57
N TYR A 535 -6.52 12.01 24.99
CA TYR A 535 -7.25 10.85 25.49
C TYR A 535 -6.76 9.53 24.87
N PHE A 536 -5.87 9.60 23.88
CA PHE A 536 -5.32 8.45 23.17
C PHE A 536 -3.84 8.24 23.51
N LEU A 537 -3.47 6.98 23.73
CA LEU A 537 -2.06 6.54 23.77
C LEU A 537 -1.58 6.07 22.38
N ASP A 538 -2.53 5.76 21.50
CA ASP A 538 -2.36 5.29 20.13
C ASP A 538 -2.87 6.35 19.12
N LYS A 539 -3.05 5.94 17.85
CA LYS A 539 -3.52 6.82 16.75
C LYS A 539 -4.61 6.12 15.91
N PRO A 540 -5.77 5.82 16.49
CA PRO A 540 -6.78 5.01 15.84
C PRO A 540 -7.44 5.74 14.68
N PHE A 541 -7.90 4.97 13.70
CA PHE A 541 -8.84 5.43 12.68
C PHE A 541 -10.25 5.18 13.18
N LEU A 542 -11.10 6.21 13.15
CA LEU A 542 -12.42 6.17 13.75
C LEU A 542 -13.52 6.31 12.68
N GLY A 543 -14.57 5.47 12.73
CA GLY A 543 -15.66 5.49 11.74
C GLY A 543 -16.42 6.83 11.68
N GLY A 544 -16.50 7.52 12.82
CA GLY A 544 -17.04 8.88 12.97
C GLY A 544 -16.29 9.92 12.13
N GLU A 545 -15.00 9.70 11.84
CA GLU A 545 -14.24 10.56 10.92
C GLU A 545 -14.82 10.53 9.50
N VAL A 546 -15.21 9.33 9.05
CA VAL A 546 -15.72 9.07 7.70
C VAL A 546 -17.10 9.71 7.51
N SER A 547 -18.02 9.46 8.45
CA SER A 547 -19.36 10.03 8.42
C SER A 547 -19.36 11.54 8.65
N SER A 548 -18.54 12.05 9.57
CA SER A 548 -18.38 13.50 9.77
C SER A 548 -17.74 14.20 8.57
N LEU A 549 -16.78 13.56 7.90
CA LEU A 549 -16.24 14.09 6.65
C LEU A 549 -17.31 14.15 5.54
N ALA A 550 -18.27 13.21 5.52
CA ALA A 550 -19.41 13.21 4.60
C ALA A 550 -20.50 14.25 4.94
N GLY A 551 -20.37 14.94 6.08
CA GLY A 551 -21.29 15.98 6.50
C GLY A 551 -22.45 15.49 7.36
N TYR A 552 -22.35 14.30 7.95
CA TYR A 552 -23.29 13.81 8.95
C TYR A 552 -22.82 14.16 10.37
N ILE A 553 -23.70 14.00 11.35
CA ILE A 553 -23.31 13.94 12.77
C ILE A 553 -22.72 12.56 13.03
N GLY A 554 -21.43 12.42 12.73
CA GLY A 554 -20.67 11.19 12.87
C GLY A 554 -19.82 11.17 14.14
N VAL A 555 -20.12 10.29 15.08
CA VAL A 555 -19.35 10.16 16.33
C VAL A 555 -18.86 8.73 16.45
N THR A 556 -17.61 8.54 16.85
CA THR A 556 -17.14 7.24 17.36
C THR A 556 -17.12 7.28 18.88
N LEU A 557 -17.74 6.29 19.51
CA LEU A 557 -17.59 5.99 20.92
C LEU A 557 -16.36 5.11 21.09
N VAL A 558 -15.39 5.59 21.88
CA VAL A 558 -14.06 5.01 21.98
C VAL A 558 -13.72 4.74 23.44
N THR A 559 -13.16 3.58 23.73
CA THR A 559 -12.54 3.28 25.02
C THR A 559 -11.30 4.17 25.24
N LEU A 560 -11.28 4.91 26.35
CA LEU A 560 -10.27 5.93 26.66
C LEU A 560 -9.10 5.35 27.44
N GLY A 561 -7.92 5.99 27.31
CA GLY A 561 -6.74 5.65 28.11
C GLY A 561 -6.10 4.30 27.77
N ASP A 562 -6.53 3.66 26.68
CA ASP A 562 -6.00 2.40 26.20
C ASP A 562 -5.07 2.61 25.00
N SER A 563 -3.99 1.82 24.97
CA SER A 563 -3.02 1.76 23.88
C SER A 563 -3.32 0.68 22.85
N ARG A 564 -4.33 -0.19 23.12
CA ARG A 564 -4.72 -1.32 22.27
C ARG A 564 -3.51 -2.18 21.92
N SER A 565 -2.70 -2.44 22.94
CA SER A 565 -1.34 -2.93 22.75
C SER A 565 -1.32 -4.29 22.06
N LEU A 566 -2.31 -5.15 22.26
CA LEU A 566 -2.36 -6.49 21.69
C LEU A 566 -2.98 -6.58 20.29
N TRP A 567 -3.68 -5.53 19.84
CA TRP A 567 -4.44 -5.54 18.59
C TRP A 567 -3.58 -5.96 17.38
N GLY A 568 -4.09 -6.94 16.63
CA GLY A 568 -3.47 -7.55 15.47
C GLY A 568 -2.24 -8.42 15.71
N THR A 569 -1.89 -8.68 16.97
CA THR A 569 -0.83 -9.62 17.36
C THR A 569 -1.39 -11.03 17.60
N PRO A 570 -0.56 -12.08 17.56
CA PRO A 570 -0.95 -13.43 17.96
C PRO A 570 -1.46 -13.53 19.41
N TRP A 571 -1.15 -12.52 20.24
CA TRP A 571 -1.39 -12.50 21.68
C TRP A 571 -2.72 -11.85 22.10
N ASP A 572 -3.52 -11.37 21.14
CA ASP A 572 -4.86 -10.83 21.42
C ASP A 572 -5.88 -11.95 21.63
N THR A 573 -5.78 -12.64 22.77
CA THR A 573 -6.57 -13.83 23.10
C THR A 573 -7.61 -13.58 24.20
N ALA A 574 -8.61 -14.46 24.30
CA ALA A 574 -9.71 -14.33 25.26
C ALA A 574 -9.24 -14.31 26.72
N GLU A 575 -8.10 -14.93 27.04
CA GLU A 575 -7.50 -14.94 28.38
C GLU A 575 -6.98 -13.56 28.80
N LYS A 576 -6.72 -12.67 27.84
CA LYS A 576 -6.23 -11.31 28.10
C LYS A 576 -7.36 -10.29 28.31
N ILE A 577 -8.62 -10.69 28.13
CA ILE A 577 -9.76 -9.78 28.27
C ILE A 577 -10.08 -9.48 29.73
N ASN A 578 -10.32 -8.20 30.02
CA ASN A 578 -10.87 -7.76 31.29
C ASN A 578 -12.40 -7.85 31.29
N TRP A 579 -12.93 -9.03 31.61
CA TRP A 579 -14.37 -9.31 31.59
C TRP A 579 -15.22 -8.39 32.49
N PRO A 580 -14.85 -8.15 33.76
CA PRO A 580 -15.65 -7.27 34.63
C PRO A 580 -15.82 -5.85 34.08
N TYR A 581 -14.75 -5.29 33.51
CA TYR A 581 -14.83 -3.95 32.91
C TYR A 581 -15.69 -3.92 31.64
N LEU A 582 -15.71 -5.01 30.85
CA LEU A 582 -16.56 -5.08 29.66
C LEU A 582 -18.05 -5.06 29.98
N ASP A 583 -18.47 -5.73 31.05
CA ASP A 583 -19.88 -5.71 31.47
C ASP A 583 -20.30 -4.29 31.90
N ASP A 584 -19.46 -3.62 32.70
CA ASP A 584 -19.61 -2.21 33.07
C ASP A 584 -19.68 -1.28 31.84
N GLN A 585 -18.80 -1.51 30.86
CA GLN A 585 -18.74 -0.73 29.62
C GLN A 585 -19.98 -0.95 28.74
N LEU A 586 -20.48 -2.18 28.61
CA LEU A 586 -21.70 -2.49 27.85
C LEU A 586 -22.92 -1.81 28.46
N GLN A 587 -23.04 -1.79 29.79
CA GLN A 587 -24.13 -1.10 30.47
C GLN A 587 -24.09 0.41 30.20
N LEU A 588 -22.91 1.03 30.31
CA LEU A 588 -22.71 2.44 30.00
C LEU A 588 -23.08 2.76 28.55
N LEU A 589 -22.58 1.96 27.61
CA LEU A 589 -22.85 2.10 26.17
C LEU A 589 -24.35 1.97 25.88
N THR A 590 -25.01 0.98 26.49
CA THR A 590 -26.45 0.75 26.38
C THR A 590 -27.23 2.00 26.79
N ASN A 591 -26.91 2.58 27.94
CA ASN A 591 -27.58 3.80 28.41
C ASN A 591 -27.40 4.95 27.41
N MET A 592 -26.19 5.15 26.89
CA MET A 592 -25.89 6.20 25.92
C MET A 592 -26.65 6.02 24.60
N VAL A 593 -26.70 4.79 24.08
CA VAL A 593 -27.41 4.45 22.83
C VAL A 593 -28.92 4.59 23.01
N MET A 594 -29.48 4.12 24.13
CA MET A 594 -30.90 4.28 24.44
C MET A 594 -31.29 5.74 24.63
N GLY A 595 -30.45 6.53 25.31
CA GLY A 595 -30.63 7.97 25.43
C GLY A 595 -30.61 8.66 24.07
N ALA A 596 -29.66 8.28 23.20
CA ALA A 596 -29.63 8.73 21.82
C ALA A 596 -30.85 8.25 21.02
N ALA A 597 -31.38 7.06 21.23
CA ALA A 597 -32.56 6.56 20.52
C ALA A 597 -33.88 7.21 20.99
N ALA A 598 -33.94 7.68 22.24
CA ALA A 598 -35.14 8.31 22.82
C ALA A 598 -35.15 9.85 22.73
N ALA A 599 -34.00 10.49 22.50
CA ALA A 599 -33.92 11.95 22.51
C ALA A 599 -34.79 12.58 21.41
N PRO A 600 -35.52 13.69 21.64
CA PRO A 600 -36.38 14.29 20.61
C PRO A 600 -35.63 14.80 19.37
N LYS A 601 -34.36 15.17 19.53
CA LYS A 601 -33.48 15.67 18.45
C LYS A 601 -32.04 15.34 18.75
N LEU A 602 -31.31 14.84 17.76
CA LEU A 602 -29.88 14.50 17.84
C LEU A 602 -28.94 15.69 17.51
N HIS A 603 -29.45 16.71 16.84
CA HIS A 603 -28.67 17.87 16.42
C HIS A 603 -29.50 19.16 16.25
N ASP A 604 -28.82 20.31 16.16
CA ASP A 604 -29.44 21.62 15.96
C ASP A 604 -29.42 22.10 14.49
N ASN A 605 -29.49 21.18 13.52
CA ASN A 605 -29.39 21.44 12.08
C ASN A 605 -28.08 22.13 11.66
N ARG A 606 -27.01 21.87 12.41
CA ARG A 606 -25.65 22.35 12.13
C ARG A 606 -24.77 21.15 11.80
N PHE A 607 -24.43 21.01 10.53
CA PHE A 607 -23.69 19.86 10.04
C PHE A 607 -22.25 20.20 9.69
N PRO A 608 -21.33 19.23 9.83
CA PRO A 608 -19.99 19.35 9.27
C PRO A 608 -20.03 19.63 7.77
N ARG A 609 -19.05 20.38 7.29
CA ARG A 609 -18.92 20.61 5.85
C ARG A 609 -18.50 19.30 5.17
N ASN A 610 -19.33 18.83 4.24
CA ASN A 610 -19.02 17.68 3.40
C ASN A 610 -17.73 17.89 2.59
N GLY A 611 -16.70 17.12 2.95
CA GLY A 611 -15.42 16.97 2.25
C GLY A 611 -15.14 15.54 1.78
N TYR A 612 -16.11 14.63 1.91
CA TYR A 612 -15.99 13.25 1.48
C TYR A 612 -15.92 13.21 -0.05
N SER A 613 -14.87 12.57 -0.56
CA SER A 613 -14.53 12.62 -1.98
C SER A 613 -14.15 11.24 -2.52
N SER A 614 -14.33 11.07 -3.82
CA SER A 614 -13.91 9.89 -4.59
C SER A 614 -13.02 10.29 -5.77
N ILE A 615 -12.15 9.37 -6.19
CA ILE A 615 -11.35 9.50 -7.40
C ILE A 615 -11.59 8.29 -8.28
N THR A 616 -12.06 8.54 -9.50
CA THR A 616 -12.08 7.52 -10.56
C THR A 616 -10.84 7.69 -11.42
N GLY A 617 -10.03 6.65 -11.55
CA GLY A 617 -8.85 6.68 -12.40
C GLY A 617 -8.91 5.68 -13.55
N VAL A 618 -8.03 5.89 -14.52
CA VAL A 618 -7.65 4.88 -15.51
C VAL A 618 -6.17 4.60 -15.37
N SER A 619 -5.76 3.35 -15.49
CA SER A 619 -4.38 2.89 -15.43
C SER A 619 -4.14 1.94 -16.60
N ASN A 620 -3.29 2.37 -17.53
CA ASN A 620 -3.00 1.64 -18.75
C ASN A 620 -1.49 1.52 -18.95
N LEU A 621 -1.05 0.41 -19.52
CA LEU A 621 0.33 0.16 -19.93
C LEU A 621 0.62 0.84 -21.27
N LEU A 622 1.74 1.56 -21.33
CA LEU A 622 2.29 2.04 -22.59
C LEU A 622 3.11 0.92 -23.24
N LEU A 623 2.55 0.30 -24.27
CA LEU A 623 3.20 -0.75 -25.04
C LEU A 623 4.32 -0.18 -25.93
N GLN A 624 5.27 -1.03 -26.28
CA GLN A 624 6.43 -0.67 -27.08
C GLN A 624 6.03 -0.36 -28.53
N GLY A 625 6.31 0.85 -28.98
CA GLY A 625 5.98 1.32 -30.33
C GLY A 625 4.60 1.93 -30.48
N GLU A 626 3.77 1.89 -29.43
CA GLU A 626 2.49 2.58 -29.39
C GLU A 626 2.66 4.05 -28.95
N LEU A 627 1.80 4.93 -29.49
CA LEU A 627 1.80 6.36 -29.15
C LEU A 627 1.03 6.64 -27.85
N PHE A 628 0.02 5.83 -27.55
CA PHE A 628 -0.87 6.04 -26.41
C PHE A 628 -0.91 4.78 -25.52
N ALA A 629 -1.05 5.01 -24.22
CA ALA A 629 -1.26 3.94 -23.25
C ALA A 629 -2.74 3.56 -23.20
N ASP A 630 -3.11 2.55 -23.97
CA ASP A 630 -4.48 2.05 -24.12
C ASP A 630 -4.69 0.63 -23.59
N TYR A 631 -3.62 -0.13 -23.33
CA TYR A 631 -3.71 -1.49 -22.80
C TYR A 631 -4.06 -1.46 -21.29
N PRO A 632 -5.21 -2.02 -20.85
CA PRO A 632 -5.59 -2.03 -19.44
C PRO A 632 -4.54 -2.70 -18.55
N SER A 633 -4.08 -2.02 -17.51
CA SER A 633 -3.13 -2.60 -16.56
C SER A 633 -3.85 -3.45 -15.49
N TYR A 634 -4.64 -4.43 -15.92
CA TYR A 634 -5.48 -5.28 -15.06
C TYR A 634 -4.66 -5.94 -13.94
N ASN A 635 -5.25 -6.05 -12.74
CA ASN A 635 -4.62 -6.61 -11.53
C ASN A 635 -3.35 -5.87 -11.06
N THR A 636 -3.22 -4.58 -11.42
CA THR A 636 -2.25 -3.68 -10.79
C THR A 636 -2.77 -3.24 -9.44
N ILE A 637 -1.92 -3.30 -8.42
CA ILE A 637 -2.22 -2.82 -7.07
C ILE A 637 -1.81 -1.36 -6.95
N LEU A 638 -2.76 -0.54 -6.53
CA LEU A 638 -2.56 0.87 -6.30
C LEU A 638 -2.52 1.12 -4.79
N LEU A 639 -1.33 1.41 -4.29
CA LEU A 639 -1.10 1.84 -2.92
C LEU A 639 -1.13 3.36 -2.89
N SER A 640 -2.01 3.94 -2.07
CA SER A 640 -2.04 5.39 -1.91
C SER A 640 -2.04 5.84 -0.47
N TYR A 641 -1.56 7.07 -0.28
CA TYR A 641 -1.39 7.70 1.02
C TYR A 641 -2.12 9.05 1.05
N GLN A 642 -2.87 9.29 2.12
CA GLN A 642 -3.32 10.63 2.52
C GLN A 642 -3.02 10.80 4.01
N GLY A 643 -1.96 11.54 4.33
CA GLY A 643 -1.39 11.55 5.68
C GLY A 643 -0.73 10.20 5.98
N ILE A 644 -1.10 9.59 7.10
CA ILE A 644 -0.60 8.26 7.51
C ILE A 644 -1.50 7.10 7.04
N ALA A 645 -2.69 7.41 6.49
CA ALA A 645 -3.63 6.38 6.05
C ALA A 645 -3.15 5.71 4.75
N LYS A 646 -3.09 4.37 4.77
CA LYS A 646 -2.82 3.52 3.60
C LYS A 646 -4.14 3.09 2.97
N LEU A 647 -4.30 3.38 1.68
CA LEU A 647 -5.52 3.10 0.92
C LEU A 647 -5.13 2.23 -0.28
N TYR A 648 -5.75 1.05 -0.37
CA TYR A 648 -5.53 0.12 -1.48
C TYR A 648 -6.69 0.16 -2.47
N ALA A 649 -6.37 0.05 -3.75
CA ALA A 649 -7.31 -0.21 -4.83
C ALA A 649 -6.66 -1.14 -5.86
N THR A 650 -7.49 -1.82 -6.65
CA THR A 650 -7.03 -2.66 -7.76
C THR A 650 -7.55 -2.09 -9.07
N VAL A 651 -6.76 -2.22 -10.13
CA VAL A 651 -7.19 -1.86 -11.50
C VAL A 651 -8.02 -2.99 -12.09
N HIS A 652 -9.24 -2.68 -12.52
CA HIS A 652 -10.19 -3.57 -13.16
C HIS A 652 -9.79 -3.93 -14.59
N SER A 653 -10.47 -4.91 -15.16
CA SER A 653 -10.24 -5.43 -16.53
C SER A 653 -10.38 -4.36 -17.62
N ASP A 654 -11.17 -3.31 -17.38
CA ASP A 654 -11.35 -2.17 -18.27
C ASP A 654 -10.32 -1.04 -18.05
N GLY A 655 -9.31 -1.27 -17.20
CA GLY A 655 -8.27 -0.32 -16.85
C GLY A 655 -8.71 0.73 -15.82
N LYS A 656 -9.93 0.69 -15.31
CA LYS A 656 -10.41 1.66 -14.31
C LYS A 656 -10.07 1.25 -12.89
N PHE A 657 -10.01 2.23 -12.01
CA PHE A 657 -9.97 2.03 -10.56
C PHE A 657 -10.76 3.13 -9.84
N LEU A 658 -11.10 2.87 -8.58
CA LEU A 658 -11.88 3.80 -7.75
C LEU A 658 -11.31 3.85 -6.34
N TYR A 659 -10.94 5.05 -5.88
CA TYR A 659 -10.75 5.31 -4.46
C TYR A 659 -11.99 5.97 -3.87
N LYS A 660 -12.44 5.44 -2.73
CA LYS A 660 -13.62 5.90 -1.97
C LYS A 660 -13.18 6.46 -0.62
N GLY A 661 -13.83 7.54 -0.17
CA GLY A 661 -13.61 8.10 1.17
C GLY A 661 -12.27 8.79 1.36
N ILE A 662 -11.88 9.64 0.41
CA ILE A 662 -10.72 10.51 0.52
C ILE A 662 -11.17 11.90 0.96
N ALA A 663 -10.36 12.62 1.74
CA ALA A 663 -10.65 13.98 2.14
C ALA A 663 -10.29 15.02 1.08
N ASP A 664 -11.13 16.05 0.96
CA ASP A 664 -10.85 17.20 0.11
C ASP A 664 -9.77 18.12 0.68
N SER A 665 -9.16 18.91 -0.19
CA SER A 665 -8.10 19.86 0.16
C SER A 665 -8.59 21.06 1.00
N LYS A 666 -9.91 21.20 1.22
CA LYS A 666 -10.45 22.22 2.13
C LYS A 666 -10.42 21.72 3.57
N ASN A 667 -10.58 20.40 3.76
CA ASN A 667 -10.52 19.74 5.06
C ASN A 667 -9.09 19.37 5.47
N VAL A 668 -8.29 18.82 4.56
CA VAL A 668 -6.91 18.37 4.84
C VAL A 668 -5.86 19.13 4.03
N LEU A 669 -4.59 19.06 4.46
CA LEU A 669 -3.44 19.58 3.71
C LEU A 669 -2.88 18.54 2.74
N ASP A 670 -2.98 17.27 3.12
CA ASP A 670 -2.38 16.15 2.42
C ASP A 670 -3.03 15.93 1.04
N LYS A 671 -2.17 15.71 0.05
CA LYS A 671 -2.58 15.21 -1.26
C LYS A 671 -2.77 13.70 -1.17
N LEU A 672 -3.58 13.14 -2.06
CA LEU A 672 -3.54 11.70 -2.31
C LEU A 672 -2.31 11.40 -3.16
N ILE A 673 -1.36 10.65 -2.62
CA ILE A 673 -0.17 10.19 -3.35
C ILE A 673 -0.44 8.74 -3.75
N ILE A 674 -0.45 8.45 -5.04
CA ILE A 674 -0.73 7.13 -5.60
C ILE A 674 0.57 6.54 -6.15
N GLU A 675 0.86 5.32 -5.72
CA GLU A 675 1.85 4.43 -6.32
C GLU A 675 1.12 3.24 -6.95
N GLY A 676 1.71 2.61 -7.96
CA GLY A 676 1.07 1.54 -8.71
C GLY A 676 2.10 0.51 -9.14
N TYR A 677 1.82 -0.75 -8.81
CA TYR A 677 2.70 -1.88 -9.05
C TYR A 677 1.91 -3.08 -9.58
N ARG A 678 2.33 -3.61 -10.73
CA ARG A 678 1.91 -4.93 -11.21
C ARG A 678 2.97 -5.92 -10.78
N PHE A 679 2.55 -6.93 -10.02
CA PHE A 679 3.43 -8.00 -9.58
C PHE A 679 3.30 -9.21 -10.49
N ASP A 680 4.43 -9.87 -10.75
CA ASP A 680 4.44 -11.23 -11.26
C ASP A 680 3.87 -12.20 -10.19
N ARG A 681 3.01 -13.12 -10.61
CA ARG A 681 2.29 -14.02 -9.68
C ARG A 681 3.21 -15.06 -9.02
N LYS A 682 4.32 -15.43 -9.65
CA LYS A 682 5.23 -16.49 -9.16
C LYS A 682 6.35 -15.91 -8.30
N SER A 683 7.06 -14.93 -8.84
CA SER A 683 8.22 -14.32 -8.21
C SER A 683 7.90 -13.20 -7.22
N GLY A 684 6.69 -12.64 -7.27
CA GLY A 684 6.33 -11.46 -6.48
C GLY A 684 7.06 -10.19 -6.88
N SER A 685 7.86 -10.22 -7.95
CA SER A 685 8.62 -9.08 -8.46
C SER A 685 7.72 -8.09 -9.19
N VAL A 686 8.08 -6.80 -9.15
CA VAL A 686 7.37 -5.76 -9.91
C VAL A 686 7.72 -5.90 -11.39
N ILE A 687 6.71 -6.11 -12.23
CA ILE A 687 6.86 -6.15 -13.69
C ILE A 687 6.44 -4.84 -14.35
N TRP A 688 5.46 -4.12 -13.79
CA TRP A 688 5.05 -2.79 -14.26
C TRP A 688 4.96 -1.80 -13.11
N ALA A 689 5.41 -0.56 -13.35
CA ALA A 689 5.29 0.57 -12.43
C ALA A 689 4.74 1.80 -13.16
N ILE A 690 4.29 2.80 -12.40
CA ILE A 690 3.83 4.09 -12.95
C ILE A 690 5.00 4.79 -13.65
N ASP A 691 4.84 5.19 -14.91
CA ASP A 691 5.78 6.08 -15.58
C ASP A 691 5.63 7.49 -15.01
N LYS A 692 6.66 7.98 -14.31
CA LYS A 692 6.63 9.26 -13.62
C LYS A 692 6.42 10.44 -14.58
N LYS A 693 7.02 10.38 -15.77
CA LYS A 693 7.02 11.48 -16.74
C LYS A 693 5.71 11.50 -17.52
N GLU A 694 5.32 10.36 -18.08
CA GLU A 694 4.09 10.23 -18.88
C GLU A 694 2.83 10.40 -18.02
N THR A 695 2.85 9.91 -16.77
CA THR A 695 1.74 10.15 -15.84
C THR A 695 1.65 11.61 -15.43
N GLY A 696 2.78 12.26 -15.12
CA GLY A 696 2.82 13.64 -14.66
C GLY A 696 2.43 13.81 -13.18
N LYS A 697 3.07 14.80 -12.52
CA LYS A 697 3.01 14.99 -11.05
C LYS A 697 1.61 15.17 -10.47
N ASP A 698 0.72 15.84 -11.17
CA ASP A 698 -0.62 16.14 -10.66
C ASP A 698 -1.57 14.94 -10.72
N ASN A 699 -1.24 13.90 -11.49
CA ASN A 699 -2.04 12.69 -11.63
C ASN A 699 -1.72 11.62 -10.57
N TYR A 700 -0.46 11.51 -10.13
CA TYR A 700 -0.07 10.62 -9.02
C TYR A 700 0.05 11.35 -7.67
N ARG A 701 0.07 12.69 -7.63
CA ARG A 701 -0.07 13.49 -6.39
C ARG A 701 -1.31 14.37 -6.48
N VAL A 702 -2.47 13.73 -6.40
CA VAL A 702 -3.76 14.38 -6.63
C VAL A 702 -4.13 15.29 -5.47
N LYS A 703 -4.26 16.58 -5.76
CA LYS A 703 -4.83 17.55 -4.82
C LYS A 703 -6.35 17.56 -4.99
N MET A 704 -7.08 17.06 -3.99
CA MET A 704 -8.54 16.94 -4.02
C MET A 704 -9.25 18.31 -3.96
N LYS A 705 -9.40 18.97 -5.11
CA LYS A 705 -10.07 20.28 -5.21
C LYS A 705 -11.60 20.17 -5.26
N ARG A 706 -12.12 19.00 -5.63
CA ARG A 706 -13.54 18.71 -5.83
C ARG A 706 -13.85 17.34 -5.20
N ARG A 707 -15.13 17.10 -4.87
CA ARG A 707 -15.60 15.82 -4.31
C ARG A 707 -15.50 14.63 -5.27
N ALA A 708 -15.57 14.88 -6.58
CA ALA A 708 -15.33 13.87 -7.59
C ALA A 708 -14.21 14.36 -8.50
N MET A 709 -13.13 13.59 -8.58
CA MET A 709 -12.00 13.87 -9.47
C MET A 709 -11.69 12.67 -10.35
N LYS A 710 -11.01 12.94 -11.46
CA LYS A 710 -10.47 11.91 -12.34
C LYS A 710 -8.95 12.02 -12.39
N THR A 711 -8.29 10.90 -12.57
CA THR A 711 -6.84 10.84 -12.81
C THR A 711 -6.51 9.79 -13.87
N ARG A 712 -5.33 9.89 -14.47
CA ARG A 712 -4.79 8.91 -15.42
C ARG A 712 -3.40 8.51 -14.96
N LEU A 713 -3.18 7.21 -14.84
CA LEU A 713 -1.87 6.60 -14.58
C LEU A 713 -1.41 5.91 -15.87
N ILE A 714 -0.19 6.18 -16.27
CA ILE A 714 0.46 5.50 -17.40
C ILE A 714 1.51 4.58 -16.78
N MET A 715 1.42 3.29 -17.08
CA MET A 715 2.33 2.27 -16.60
C MET A 715 3.39 1.96 -17.68
N PHE A 716 4.55 1.47 -17.27
CA PHE A 716 5.56 0.92 -18.16
C PHE A 716 6.14 -0.36 -17.58
N ALA A 717 6.69 -1.23 -18.42
CA ALA A 717 7.35 -2.43 -17.92
C ALA A 717 8.77 -2.13 -17.42
N CYS A 718 9.10 -2.68 -16.27
CA CYS A 718 10.29 -2.31 -15.50
C CYS A 718 10.95 -3.50 -14.80
N ARG A 719 12.16 -3.25 -14.29
CA ARG A 719 12.82 -4.01 -13.23
C ARG A 719 13.03 -3.12 -12.01
N GLU A 720 13.04 -3.75 -10.84
CA GLU A 720 13.26 -3.08 -9.56
C GLU A 720 14.71 -3.24 -9.11
N THR A 721 15.34 -2.14 -8.68
CA THR A 721 16.60 -2.15 -7.92
C THR A 721 16.42 -1.42 -6.61
N THR A 722 16.68 -2.08 -5.49
CA THR A 722 16.63 -1.46 -4.15
C THR A 722 18.00 -0.93 -3.71
N ILE A 723 18.02 0.29 -3.18
CA ILE A 723 19.17 0.91 -2.52
C ILE A 723 18.91 1.12 -1.03
N PHE A 724 19.96 1.08 -0.21
CA PHE A 724 19.90 1.06 1.25
C PHE A 724 20.61 2.25 1.90
N ASP A 725 20.41 2.40 3.20
CA ASP A 725 21.12 3.34 4.09
C ASP A 725 21.03 4.81 3.64
N LEU A 726 19.81 5.24 3.33
CA LEU A 726 19.55 6.56 2.76
C LEU A 726 19.51 7.70 3.80
N LEU A 727 20.25 7.54 4.90
CA LEU A 727 20.51 8.60 5.87
C LEU A 727 21.87 9.23 5.59
N GLU A 728 21.93 10.55 5.65
CA GLU A 728 23.18 11.26 5.46
C GLU A 728 24.08 11.09 6.70
N PRO A 729 25.33 10.58 6.58
CA PRO A 729 26.11 10.14 7.74
C PRO A 729 26.40 11.20 8.82
N ARG A 730 26.36 12.49 8.48
CA ARG A 730 26.75 13.58 9.40
C ARG A 730 25.55 14.22 10.09
N SER A 731 24.44 14.32 9.37
CA SER A 731 23.23 15.02 9.80
C SER A 731 22.10 14.07 10.18
N LEU A 732 22.23 12.79 9.81
CA LEU A 732 21.21 11.75 9.94
C LEU A 732 19.87 12.14 9.28
N ASN A 733 19.91 13.10 8.36
CA ASN A 733 18.76 13.50 7.58
C ASN A 733 18.47 12.45 6.51
N HIS A 734 17.19 12.18 6.27
CA HIS A 734 16.76 11.40 5.11
C HIS A 734 17.17 12.10 3.81
N MET A 735 17.85 11.37 2.95
CA MET A 735 18.21 11.87 1.63
C MET A 735 17.01 11.76 0.68
N THR A 736 16.42 12.89 0.30
CA THR A 736 15.15 12.94 -0.46
C THR A 736 15.28 13.50 -1.87
N LYS A 737 16.45 14.00 -2.25
CA LYS A 737 16.72 14.64 -3.55
C LYS A 737 17.41 13.66 -4.49
N LEU A 738 16.61 12.86 -5.17
CA LEU A 738 17.03 11.79 -6.07
C LEU A 738 17.04 12.24 -7.53
N TYR A 739 18.13 11.94 -8.23
CA TYR A 739 18.26 12.18 -9.68
C TYR A 739 18.76 10.89 -10.34
N LEU A 740 17.97 10.37 -11.29
CA LEU A 740 18.28 9.17 -12.06
C LEU A 740 18.89 9.54 -13.41
N LEU A 741 19.83 8.71 -13.85
CA LEU A 741 20.48 8.76 -15.14
C LEU A 741 20.51 7.35 -15.73
N ASP A 742 20.23 7.25 -17.03
CA ASP A 742 20.48 6.07 -17.86
C ASP A 742 21.95 6.13 -18.30
N GLY A 743 22.77 5.22 -17.76
CA GLY A 743 24.21 5.25 -17.91
C GLY A 743 24.72 5.04 -19.34
N ARG A 744 23.89 4.53 -20.26
CA ARG A 744 24.25 4.41 -21.69
C ARG A 744 24.18 5.76 -22.42
N ARG A 745 23.35 6.66 -21.91
CA ARG A 745 23.05 7.96 -22.54
C ARG A 745 23.52 9.15 -21.70
N ASP A 746 23.90 8.92 -20.44
CA ASP A 746 24.18 9.93 -19.42
C ASP A 746 23.09 11.02 -19.32
N ALA A 747 21.85 10.60 -19.51
CA ALA A 747 20.67 11.46 -19.51
C ALA A 747 19.59 10.86 -18.61
N THR A 748 18.56 11.65 -18.27
CA THR A 748 17.41 11.11 -17.52
C THR A 748 16.80 9.92 -18.29
N PRO A 749 16.51 8.79 -17.61
CA PRO A 749 15.89 7.64 -18.25
C PRO A 749 14.58 8.03 -18.95
N GLN A 750 14.29 7.38 -20.08
CA GLN A 750 13.08 7.66 -20.85
C GLN A 750 11.82 7.36 -20.04
N ARG A 751 11.79 6.20 -19.37
CA ARG A 751 10.73 5.78 -18.46
C ARG A 751 11.34 5.38 -17.12
N TYR A 752 10.75 5.85 -16.02
CA TYR A 752 11.24 5.54 -14.69
C TYR A 752 10.17 5.76 -13.61
N TRP A 753 10.35 5.06 -12.49
CA TRP A 753 9.66 5.29 -11.22
C TRP A 753 10.64 5.13 -10.05
N TYR A 754 10.24 5.59 -8.88
CA TYR A 754 10.91 5.26 -7.63
C TYR A 754 9.93 5.40 -6.46
N SER A 755 10.11 4.54 -5.45
CA SER A 755 9.28 4.53 -4.25
C SER A 755 9.31 5.87 -3.51
N ARG A 756 8.28 6.12 -2.69
CA ARG A 756 8.14 7.36 -1.94
C ARG A 756 9.30 7.59 -0.96
N ILE A 757 10.27 8.40 -1.41
CA ILE A 757 11.39 8.85 -0.58
C ILE A 757 11.04 10.02 0.35
N ASP A 758 9.88 10.68 0.16
CA ASP A 758 9.44 11.81 0.98
C ASP A 758 8.60 11.41 2.20
N THR A 759 8.51 10.11 2.54
CA THR A 759 7.92 9.62 3.80
C THR A 759 8.70 10.07 5.02
N ARG A 760 10.04 10.15 4.91
CA ARG A 760 10.97 10.40 6.03
C ARG A 760 10.83 9.36 7.15
N GLU A 761 10.49 8.15 6.77
CA GLU A 761 10.41 6.98 7.65
C GLU A 761 11.22 5.82 7.06
N SER A 762 11.18 5.65 5.73
CA SER A 762 12.03 4.68 5.04
C SER A 762 13.48 5.17 4.92
N ILE A 763 14.42 4.24 5.09
CA ILE A 763 15.86 4.43 4.84
C ILE A 763 16.34 3.63 3.61
N ILE A 764 15.40 3.16 2.79
CA ILE A 764 15.65 2.47 1.53
C ILE A 764 14.83 3.13 0.42
N SER A 765 15.16 2.85 -0.84
CA SER A 765 14.32 3.23 -1.97
C SER A 765 14.43 2.22 -3.09
N SER A 766 13.29 1.86 -3.68
CA SER A 766 13.20 0.97 -4.84
C SER A 766 13.07 1.82 -6.10
N ILE A 767 13.96 1.57 -7.04
CA ILE A 767 14.09 2.30 -8.31
C ILE A 767 13.62 1.39 -9.44
N TYR A 768 12.81 1.94 -10.35
CA TYR A 768 12.26 1.17 -11.46
C TYR A 768 12.68 1.78 -12.79
N LEU A 769 13.38 1.00 -13.61
CA LEU A 769 13.81 1.36 -14.97
C LEU A 769 13.37 0.28 -15.97
N GLU A 770 13.37 0.61 -17.26
CA GLU A 770 13.09 -0.37 -18.32
C GLU A 770 14.14 -1.49 -18.33
N PRO A 771 13.76 -2.75 -18.61
CA PRO A 771 14.72 -3.83 -18.81
C PRO A 771 15.80 -3.44 -19.84
N GLY A 772 17.06 -3.79 -19.59
CA GLY A 772 18.23 -3.42 -20.38
C GLY A 772 18.80 -2.03 -20.09
N SER A 773 18.23 -1.28 -19.14
CA SER A 773 18.74 0.02 -18.69
C SER A 773 19.91 -0.12 -17.70
N TRP A 774 20.75 0.91 -17.67
CA TRP A 774 21.88 1.01 -16.76
C TRP A 774 21.61 2.12 -15.74
N LEU A 775 21.47 1.76 -14.47
CA LEU A 775 21.15 2.68 -13.40
C LEU A 775 22.39 3.46 -12.96
N LYS A 776 22.34 4.79 -13.13
CA LYS A 776 23.17 5.74 -12.39
C LYS A 776 22.26 6.64 -11.58
N LEU A 777 22.70 7.05 -10.38
CA LEU A 777 21.94 8.02 -9.60
C LEU A 777 22.82 8.90 -8.72
N THR A 778 22.25 10.05 -8.35
CA THR A 778 22.76 10.87 -7.25
C THR A 778 21.67 11.15 -6.24
N LEU A 779 22.06 11.24 -4.97
CA LEU A 779 21.16 11.46 -3.86
C LEU A 779 21.72 12.51 -2.89
N SER A 780 20.81 13.23 -2.23
CA SER A 780 21.14 14.25 -1.23
C SER A 780 19.97 14.54 -0.30
N ASP A 781 20.26 15.06 0.89
CA ASP A 781 19.28 15.62 1.83
C ASP A 781 18.84 17.04 1.43
N ASN A 782 19.61 17.73 0.59
CA ASN A 782 19.34 19.09 0.14
C ASN A 782 19.50 19.26 -1.38
N VAL A 783 19.10 20.43 -1.90
CA VAL A 783 19.13 20.71 -3.35
C VAL A 783 20.47 21.26 -3.85
N LEU A 784 21.39 21.61 -2.95
CA LEU A 784 22.62 22.35 -3.27
C LEU A 784 23.82 21.43 -3.48
N THR A 785 23.83 20.26 -2.85
CA THR A 785 24.99 19.37 -2.80
C THR A 785 24.63 17.98 -3.29
N ARG A 786 25.61 17.27 -3.86
CA ARG A 786 25.55 15.85 -4.18
C ARG A 786 26.32 15.10 -3.10
N LYS A 787 25.66 14.18 -2.39
CA LYS A 787 26.27 13.51 -1.23
C LYS A 787 26.49 12.03 -1.43
N LEU A 788 25.58 11.36 -2.15
CA LEU A 788 25.71 9.97 -2.54
C LEU A 788 25.67 9.89 -4.07
N ILE A 789 26.64 9.20 -4.65
CA ILE A 789 26.82 9.03 -6.10
C ILE A 789 26.93 7.52 -6.34
N LEU A 790 26.08 6.98 -7.21
CA LEU A 790 26.15 5.59 -7.66
C LEU A 790 26.26 5.61 -9.19
N THR A 791 27.43 5.24 -9.67
CA THR A 791 27.81 5.25 -11.08
C THR A 791 28.44 3.94 -11.55
N ASN A 792 28.82 3.04 -10.64
CA ASN A 792 29.60 1.84 -10.95
C ASN A 792 30.89 2.22 -11.71
N ALA A 793 31.69 3.09 -11.10
CA ALA A 793 32.89 3.66 -11.68
C ALA A 793 34.08 2.69 -11.57
N SER A 794 34.94 2.72 -12.58
CA SER A 794 36.23 2.02 -12.58
C SER A 794 37.38 3.00 -12.83
N LYS A 795 38.63 2.54 -12.67
CA LYS A 795 39.80 3.40 -12.95
C LYS A 795 39.88 3.79 -14.43
N GLU A 796 39.51 2.87 -15.32
CA GLU A 796 39.47 3.06 -16.77
C GLU A 796 38.31 3.97 -17.17
N MET A 797 37.18 3.87 -16.45
CA MET A 797 35.99 4.70 -16.69
C MET A 797 35.50 5.38 -15.40
N PRO A 798 36.10 6.52 -15.02
CA PRO A 798 35.78 7.20 -13.75
C PRO A 798 34.34 7.72 -13.63
N LEU A 799 33.64 7.91 -14.74
CA LEU A 799 32.22 8.30 -14.76
C LEU A 799 31.27 7.08 -14.60
N GLY A 800 31.83 5.87 -14.67
CA GLY A 800 31.13 4.59 -14.67
C GLY A 800 30.18 4.39 -15.85
N LEU A 801 29.67 3.16 -16.00
CA LEU A 801 28.60 2.85 -16.96
C LEU A 801 27.22 2.75 -16.29
N GLY A 802 27.17 2.65 -14.97
CA GLY A 802 25.96 2.37 -14.19
C GLY A 802 25.84 0.90 -13.80
N PHE A 803 24.83 0.59 -13.00
CA PHE A 803 24.47 -0.75 -12.56
C PHE A 803 23.44 -1.34 -13.52
N PRO A 804 23.71 -2.46 -14.21
CA PRO A 804 22.72 -3.08 -15.10
C PRO A 804 21.51 -3.56 -14.27
N ILE A 805 20.32 -3.04 -14.60
CA ILE A 805 19.12 -3.24 -13.76
C ILE A 805 18.67 -4.71 -13.71
N ASP A 806 18.95 -5.49 -14.77
CA ASP A 806 18.57 -6.90 -14.85
C ASP A 806 19.46 -7.81 -13.98
N GLU A 807 20.65 -7.34 -13.57
CA GLU A 807 21.61 -8.12 -12.76
C GLU A 807 21.66 -7.66 -11.30
N TYR A 808 21.24 -6.41 -11.03
CA TYR A 808 21.30 -5.79 -9.70
C TYR A 808 19.88 -5.52 -9.15
N PRO A 809 19.14 -6.55 -8.67
CA PRO A 809 17.86 -6.31 -7.99
C PRO A 809 18.04 -5.52 -6.68
N GLN A 810 19.26 -5.52 -6.14
CA GLN A 810 19.65 -4.79 -4.94
C GLN A 810 21.10 -4.29 -5.13
N ILE A 811 21.39 -3.08 -4.64
CA ILE A 811 22.76 -2.58 -4.51
C ILE A 811 23.13 -2.66 -3.03
N ASN A 812 23.49 -3.86 -2.57
CA ASN A 812 23.95 -4.10 -1.20
C ASN A 812 25.20 -3.25 -0.90
N ASN A 813 25.40 -2.93 0.38
CA ASN A 813 26.49 -2.06 0.84
C ASN A 813 26.49 -0.70 0.12
N THR A 814 25.31 -0.10 -0.08
CA THR A 814 25.10 1.09 -0.91
C THR A 814 26.05 2.24 -0.55
N VAL A 815 26.23 2.52 0.74
CA VAL A 815 27.13 3.59 1.22
C VAL A 815 28.58 3.34 0.81
N PHE A 816 29.06 2.10 0.96
CA PHE A 816 30.42 1.74 0.56
C PHE A 816 30.61 1.82 -0.96
N LYS A 817 29.66 1.30 -1.74
CA LYS A 817 29.68 1.41 -3.21
C LYS A 817 29.68 2.88 -3.66
N ALA A 818 28.88 3.72 -3.00
CA ALA A 818 28.88 5.15 -3.28
C ALA A 818 30.19 5.85 -2.91
N ALA A 819 30.86 5.43 -1.83
CA ALA A 819 32.18 5.95 -1.47
C ALA A 819 33.23 5.56 -2.53
N VAL A 820 33.23 4.30 -2.99
CA VAL A 820 34.10 3.84 -4.09
C VAL A 820 33.88 4.68 -5.35
N ASP A 821 32.62 4.85 -5.76
CA ASP A 821 32.27 5.63 -6.95
C ASP A 821 32.68 7.09 -6.81
N ALA A 822 32.43 7.71 -5.65
CA ALA A 822 32.78 9.10 -5.40
C ALA A 822 34.30 9.33 -5.45
N TRP A 823 35.11 8.47 -4.80
CA TRP A 823 36.57 8.62 -4.82
C TRP A 823 37.19 8.33 -6.18
N THR A 824 36.63 7.36 -6.91
CA THR A 824 37.04 7.04 -8.28
C THR A 824 36.79 8.24 -9.21
N LEU A 825 35.67 8.95 -9.03
CA LEU A 825 35.36 10.17 -9.75
C LEU A 825 36.24 11.37 -9.34
N LEU A 826 36.52 11.52 -8.04
CA LEU A 826 37.24 12.67 -7.49
C LEU A 826 38.74 12.62 -7.78
N GLY A 827 39.37 11.45 -7.76
CA GLY A 827 40.81 11.29 -7.95
C GLY A 827 41.36 12.01 -9.19
N PRO A 828 40.86 11.71 -10.41
CA PRO A 828 41.29 12.37 -11.64
C PRO A 828 40.99 13.89 -11.65
N ARG A 829 39.91 14.33 -11.01
CA ARG A 829 39.53 15.76 -10.94
C ARG A 829 40.50 16.55 -10.06
N ILE A 830 40.92 15.97 -8.94
CA ILE A 830 41.93 16.58 -8.05
C ILE A 830 43.26 16.68 -8.78
N LEU A 831 43.72 15.59 -9.40
CA LEU A 831 44.97 15.57 -10.17
C LEU A 831 44.96 16.60 -11.32
N ASN A 832 43.81 16.76 -11.98
CA ASN A 832 43.66 17.78 -13.01
C ASN A 832 43.85 19.21 -12.46
N LEU A 833 43.23 19.55 -11.33
CA LEU A 833 43.42 20.85 -10.68
C LEU A 833 44.89 21.07 -10.25
N GLU A 834 45.50 20.05 -9.65
CA GLU A 834 46.89 20.09 -9.20
C GLU A 834 47.87 20.30 -10.36
N SER A 835 47.64 19.61 -11.49
CA SER A 835 48.46 19.78 -12.71
C SER A 835 48.40 21.19 -13.31
N HIS A 836 47.36 21.98 -12.98
CA HIS A 836 47.19 23.37 -13.38
C HIS A 836 47.55 24.36 -12.25
N GLY A 837 48.26 23.89 -11.21
CA GLY A 837 48.76 24.74 -10.12
C GLY A 837 47.73 25.13 -9.06
N ILE A 838 46.54 24.53 -9.07
CA ILE A 838 45.49 24.78 -8.07
C ILE A 838 45.61 23.72 -6.98
N PHE A 839 46.35 24.05 -5.92
CA PHE A 839 46.61 23.16 -4.79
C PHE A 839 45.86 23.63 -3.53
N ASP A 840 45.24 22.69 -2.82
CA ASP A 840 44.56 22.95 -1.54
C ASP A 840 44.93 21.83 -0.54
N GLU A 841 45.78 22.17 0.43
CA GLU A 841 46.25 21.25 1.48
C GLU A 841 45.09 20.61 2.25
N ARG A 842 43.99 21.36 2.46
CA ARG A 842 42.83 20.85 3.17
C ARG A 842 42.12 19.78 2.36
N ILE A 843 41.98 19.98 1.04
CA ILE A 843 41.39 18.97 0.15
C ILE A 843 42.24 17.70 0.16
N ASN A 844 43.56 17.84 0.12
CA ASN A 844 44.47 16.68 0.14
C ASN A 844 44.45 15.92 1.46
N SER A 845 44.43 16.61 2.60
CA SER A 845 44.27 15.96 3.90
C SER A 845 42.93 15.20 4.01
N LEU A 846 41.84 15.77 3.49
CA LEU A 846 40.53 15.09 3.48
C LEU A 846 40.50 13.90 2.51
N LYS A 847 41.18 14.01 1.37
CA LYS A 847 41.34 12.94 0.38
C LYS A 847 42.11 11.76 0.97
N GLU A 848 43.26 12.00 1.58
CA GLU A 848 44.09 10.95 2.21
C GLU A 848 43.30 10.19 3.27
N ARG A 849 42.65 10.93 4.19
CA ARG A 849 41.78 10.32 5.21
C ARG A 849 40.64 9.51 4.60
N GLY A 850 39.95 10.08 3.61
CA GLY A 850 38.80 9.41 3.00
C GLY A 850 39.17 8.15 2.23
N LEU A 851 40.32 8.14 1.55
CA LEU A 851 40.87 6.96 0.89
C LEU A 851 41.37 5.92 1.91
N GLN A 852 41.96 6.36 3.02
CA GLN A 852 42.35 5.48 4.11
C GLN A 852 41.12 4.77 4.71
N SER A 853 40.06 5.51 5.06
CA SER A 853 38.83 4.91 5.57
C SER A 853 38.18 3.99 4.51
N LEU A 854 38.26 4.33 3.22
CA LEU A 854 37.78 3.44 2.15
C LEU A 854 38.53 2.11 2.13
N PHE A 855 39.86 2.17 2.21
CA PHE A 855 40.73 0.99 2.19
C PHE A 855 40.52 0.11 3.43
N GLN A 856 40.44 0.73 4.62
CA GLN A 856 40.12 0.03 5.87
C GLN A 856 38.74 -0.63 5.79
N GLY A 857 37.74 0.08 5.28
CA GLY A 857 36.40 -0.48 5.06
C GLY A 857 36.43 -1.72 4.16
N ALA A 858 37.18 -1.69 3.06
CA ALA A 858 37.34 -2.86 2.19
C ALA A 858 37.91 -4.07 2.96
N GLY A 859 38.97 -3.86 3.75
CA GLY A 859 39.57 -4.90 4.59
C GLY A 859 38.61 -5.45 5.64
N PHE A 860 37.89 -4.58 6.36
CA PHE A 860 36.91 -5.01 7.35
C PHE A 860 35.76 -5.82 6.74
N LEU A 861 35.33 -5.49 5.52
CA LEU A 861 34.32 -6.28 4.82
C LEU A 861 34.82 -7.68 4.46
N GLU A 862 36.08 -7.81 4.04
CA GLU A 862 36.72 -9.10 3.76
C GLU A 862 36.89 -9.93 5.05
N GLU A 863 37.18 -9.28 6.18
CA GLU A 863 37.27 -9.89 7.51
C GLU A 863 35.89 -10.19 8.14
N LEU A 864 34.79 -9.83 7.47
CA LEU A 864 33.41 -9.91 7.96
C LEU A 864 33.19 -9.11 9.26
N ASN A 865 33.98 -8.06 9.48
CA ASN A 865 33.81 -7.09 10.56
C ASN A 865 32.90 -5.94 10.07
N TYR A 866 31.61 -6.16 10.15
CA TYR A 866 30.60 -5.23 9.64
C TYR A 866 30.49 -3.96 10.49
N THR A 867 30.79 -4.04 11.79
CA THR A 867 30.81 -2.88 12.69
C THR A 867 31.79 -1.82 12.19
N ASP A 868 33.06 -2.18 12.08
CA ASP A 868 34.11 -1.25 11.66
C ASP A 868 34.00 -0.91 10.16
N PHE A 869 33.53 -1.85 9.35
CA PHE A 869 33.22 -1.63 7.93
C PHE A 869 32.20 -0.49 7.74
N ARG A 870 31.09 -0.51 8.49
CA ARG A 870 30.03 0.48 8.36
C ARG A 870 30.50 1.88 8.73
N GLU A 871 31.23 1.98 9.84
CA GLU A 871 31.82 3.25 10.28
C GLU A 871 32.78 3.81 9.23
N SER A 872 33.70 2.96 8.75
CA SER A 872 34.70 3.34 7.74
C SER A 872 34.07 3.75 6.41
N ALA A 873 33.05 3.03 5.94
CA ALA A 873 32.32 3.35 4.71
C ALA A 873 31.57 4.69 4.83
N ALA A 874 30.90 4.92 5.97
CA ALA A 874 30.18 6.16 6.25
C ALA A 874 31.13 7.37 6.36
N GLU A 875 32.27 7.22 7.05
CA GLU A 875 33.30 8.26 7.13
C GLU A 875 33.85 8.59 5.73
N SER A 876 34.19 7.56 4.95
CA SER A 876 34.73 7.74 3.61
C SER A 876 33.76 8.49 2.69
N LEU A 877 32.47 8.12 2.70
CA LEU A 877 31.44 8.80 1.91
C LEU A 877 31.24 10.26 2.37
N ALA A 878 31.22 10.51 3.68
CA ALA A 878 31.05 11.85 4.23
C ALA A 878 32.21 12.79 3.86
N LEU A 879 33.43 12.26 3.84
CA LEU A 879 34.62 12.99 3.38
C LEU A 879 34.56 13.22 1.87
N ALA A 880 34.18 12.22 1.07
CA ALA A 880 34.04 12.33 -0.38
C ALA A 880 33.02 13.41 -0.75
N ALA A 881 31.85 13.43 -0.11
CA ALA A 881 30.79 14.42 -0.35
C ALA A 881 31.28 15.86 -0.09
N ARG A 882 32.09 16.05 0.96
CA ARG A 882 32.68 17.35 1.28
C ARG A 882 33.69 17.80 0.24
N VAL A 883 34.60 16.89 -0.14
CA VAL A 883 35.64 17.16 -1.15
C VAL A 883 34.99 17.44 -2.51
N TYR A 884 33.95 16.68 -2.89
CA TYR A 884 33.17 16.92 -4.10
C TYR A 884 32.62 18.34 -4.15
N SER A 885 31.96 18.80 -3.09
CA SER A 885 31.38 20.15 -3.05
C SER A 885 32.43 21.24 -3.16
N GLN A 886 33.64 21.03 -2.62
CA GLN A 886 34.73 21.99 -2.71
C GLN A 886 35.31 22.02 -4.13
N ILE A 887 35.58 20.86 -4.72
CA ILE A 887 36.12 20.76 -6.08
C ILE A 887 35.15 21.33 -7.10
N GLU A 888 33.86 21.02 -6.99
CA GLU A 888 32.84 21.57 -7.88
C GLU A 888 32.80 23.11 -7.81
N LYS A 889 32.92 23.67 -6.60
CA LYS A 889 33.00 25.12 -6.41
C LYS A 889 34.25 25.70 -7.06
N THR A 890 35.42 25.12 -6.78
CA THR A 890 36.69 25.58 -7.36
C THR A 890 36.68 25.52 -8.89
N GLN A 891 36.17 24.43 -9.48
CA GLN A 891 36.04 24.30 -10.93
C GLN A 891 35.10 25.36 -11.53
N LYS A 892 33.97 25.64 -10.86
CA LYS A 892 33.07 26.72 -11.28
C LYS A 892 33.75 28.09 -11.19
N ASP A 893 34.45 28.37 -10.11
CA ASP A 893 35.17 29.63 -9.92
C ASP A 893 36.25 29.83 -11.01
N VAL A 894 36.99 28.77 -11.37
CA VAL A 894 37.94 28.77 -12.49
C VAL A 894 37.23 29.05 -13.82
N LEU A 895 36.13 28.34 -14.10
CA LEU A 895 35.36 28.53 -15.33
C LEU A 895 34.82 29.95 -15.45
N PHE A 896 34.25 30.51 -14.37
CA PHE A 896 33.78 31.89 -14.34
C PHE A 896 34.93 32.88 -14.49
N GLY A 897 36.09 32.61 -13.89
CA GLY A 897 37.30 33.41 -14.09
C GLY A 897 37.72 33.46 -15.55
N VAL A 898 37.77 32.31 -16.23
CA VAL A 898 38.09 32.23 -17.67
C VAL A 898 37.07 32.99 -18.52
N LEU A 899 35.78 32.77 -18.29
CA LEU A 899 34.72 33.49 -19.02
C LEU A 899 34.78 35.01 -18.79
N PHE A 900 35.13 35.44 -17.58
CA PHE A 900 35.33 36.85 -17.25
C PHE A 900 36.54 37.45 -18.00
N TYR A 901 37.67 36.74 -18.05
CA TYR A 901 38.82 37.18 -18.84
C TYR A 901 38.50 37.27 -20.33
N ILE A 902 37.77 36.29 -20.88
CA ILE A 902 37.31 36.33 -22.28
C ILE A 902 36.43 37.56 -22.54
N ALA A 903 35.53 37.90 -21.60
CA ALA A 903 34.70 39.10 -21.71
C ALA A 903 35.54 40.40 -21.72
N LEU A 904 36.69 40.43 -21.05
CA LEU A 904 37.62 41.57 -21.05
C LEU A 904 38.43 41.70 -22.35
N PHE A 905 38.52 40.66 -23.18
CA PHE A 905 39.28 40.75 -24.44
C PHE A 905 38.68 41.74 -25.43
N VAL A 906 37.35 41.90 -25.45
CA VAL A 906 36.67 42.85 -26.33
C VAL A 906 37.03 44.31 -26.00
N PRO A 907 36.81 44.81 -24.76
CA PRO A 907 37.21 46.17 -24.42
C PRO A 907 38.74 46.37 -24.49
N PHE A 908 39.53 45.35 -24.15
CA PHE A 908 40.98 45.40 -24.27
C PHE A 908 41.43 45.53 -25.74
N ALA A 909 40.97 44.65 -26.63
CA ALA A 909 41.30 44.71 -28.05
C ALA A 909 40.84 46.04 -28.68
N PHE A 910 39.70 46.59 -28.25
CA PHE A 910 39.23 47.90 -28.68
C PHE A 910 40.16 49.04 -28.22
N CYS A 911 40.60 49.03 -26.96
CA CYS A 911 41.55 50.02 -26.45
C CYS A 911 42.93 49.87 -27.11
N MET A 912 43.37 48.64 -27.31
CA MET A 912 44.68 48.31 -27.88
C MET A 912 44.75 48.67 -29.37
N GLU A 913 43.66 48.51 -30.13
CA GLU A 913 43.56 49.00 -31.50
C GLU A 913 43.79 50.52 -31.55
N ARG A 914 43.12 51.27 -30.66
CA ARG A 914 43.28 52.72 -30.56
C ARG A 914 44.67 53.14 -30.11
N PHE A 915 45.28 52.37 -29.21
CA PHE A 915 46.60 52.68 -28.67
C PHE A 915 47.73 52.38 -29.67
N LEU A 916 47.70 51.23 -30.34
CA LEU A 916 48.78 50.78 -31.23
C LEU A 916 48.69 51.39 -32.63
N PHE A 917 47.48 51.56 -33.18
CA PHE A 917 47.32 51.92 -34.59
C PHE A 917 46.61 53.26 -34.80
N SER A 918 45.57 53.55 -34.02
CA SER A 918 44.80 54.81 -34.09
C SER A 918 44.32 55.15 -35.52
N TYR A 919 43.89 54.15 -36.30
CA TYR A 919 43.47 54.37 -37.70
C TYR A 919 42.29 55.33 -37.78
N ALA A 920 42.20 56.20 -38.79
CA ALA A 920 41.01 57.04 -39.02
C ALA A 920 39.90 56.32 -39.80
N ASN A 921 40.26 55.34 -40.64
CA ASN A 921 39.33 54.58 -41.49
C ASN A 921 38.69 53.42 -40.71
N ILE A 922 37.35 53.37 -40.70
CA ILE A 922 36.57 52.40 -39.93
C ILE A 922 36.82 50.94 -40.32
N TYR A 923 37.06 50.64 -41.61
CA TYR A 923 37.35 49.28 -42.06
C TYR A 923 38.70 48.78 -41.52
N LYS A 924 39.71 49.66 -41.48
CA LYS A 924 41.02 49.34 -40.90
C LYS A 924 40.95 49.12 -39.38
N ARG A 925 40.11 49.90 -38.68
CA ARG A 925 39.86 49.70 -37.24
C ARG A 925 39.25 48.33 -36.96
N ILE A 926 38.23 47.94 -37.71
CA ILE A 926 37.55 46.66 -37.52
C ILE A 926 38.53 45.49 -37.75
N VAL A 927 39.33 45.55 -38.81
CA VAL A 927 40.33 44.50 -39.10
C VAL A 927 41.40 44.44 -38.02
N ALA A 928 41.94 45.58 -37.57
CA ALA A 928 42.95 45.61 -36.52
C ALA A 928 42.42 45.12 -35.16
N PHE A 929 41.20 45.54 -34.80
CA PHE A 929 40.49 45.04 -33.62
C PHE A 929 40.29 43.53 -33.68
N LEU A 930 39.78 43.00 -34.80
CA LEU A 930 39.57 41.55 -34.97
C LEU A 930 40.90 40.79 -34.95
N ALA A 931 41.96 41.33 -35.55
CA ALA A 931 43.28 40.71 -35.52
C ALA A 931 43.86 40.65 -34.10
N ILE A 932 43.73 41.72 -33.30
CA ILE A 932 44.14 41.72 -31.90
C ILE A 932 43.29 40.73 -31.09
N LEU A 933 41.97 40.72 -31.30
CA LEU A 933 41.05 39.83 -30.59
C LEU A 933 41.35 38.35 -30.90
N VAL A 934 41.54 38.01 -32.19
CA VAL A 934 41.93 36.66 -32.62
C VAL A 934 43.31 36.30 -32.08
N GLY A 935 44.27 37.24 -32.10
CA GLY A 935 45.59 37.04 -31.52
C GLY A 935 45.56 36.72 -30.03
N LEU A 936 44.72 37.43 -29.26
CA LEU A 936 44.51 37.16 -27.83
C LEU A 936 43.88 35.79 -27.57
N ILE A 937 42.90 35.42 -28.40
CA ILE A 937 42.26 34.10 -28.30
C ILE A 937 43.23 32.97 -28.66
N LEU A 938 44.18 33.19 -29.57
CA LEU A 938 45.16 32.18 -29.98
C LEU A 938 46.33 31.98 -29.00
N ILE A 939 46.64 32.99 -28.17
CA ILE A 939 47.71 32.92 -27.18
C ILE A 939 47.30 32.11 -25.93
N ILE A 940 45.99 32.00 -25.70
CA ILE A 940 45.37 31.31 -24.56
C ILE A 940 44.90 29.94 -25.01
#